data_AF-A0A955LSP2-F1
#
_entry.id   AF-A0A955LSP2-F1
#
_cell.length_a   1.000
_cell.length_b   1.000
_cell.length_c   1.000
_cell.angle_alpha   90.00
_cell.angle_beta   90.00
_cell.angle_gamma   90.00
#
_symmetry.space_group_name_H-M   'P 1'
#
loop_
_entity.id
_entity.type
_entity.pdbx_description
1 polymer ?
#
loop_
_entity_poly.entity_id
_entity_poly.type
_entity_poly.pdbx_seq_one_letter_code
_entity_poly.pdbx_strand_id
1 'polypeptide(L)'
;MKQLFASAGAALIFVSAFSSAGFANAADAFGKTHLTNSFGDQVEVEFTLLEPGNDLIDYEAFGSFEGLGTGDYNYKVTDRKGLAKAAGEGVYPSTSVYRNPLYRQLSADGKLRGSHWDFSNIDNYQLMFYKWATAAETPGVKQYFTAKALEEAGFLNQAIKAYHAVIVHFPKQTGMTIWHTPIYYASRAIDKIEYLTRTHPELKLKYVDYQYLVKNGDNLETNDDIYEAINPGRILNVAEVEQPEMRDLASQKVIKKVGGDHVALVQYENMDWQIQVDGKPMMVKAIAYEPTPIGQSAHNNTRTDWMQNDQNKNGKIDGPYESWVDENKNNQKDPGENVVGDFTLLKQMGVNAFRHYHGASNKELLRDAYENYGIMSIVGDMLGMYAVGSGADWHEGTDYTNPEHQKAMKESVRKMVMEHKDEPYLLFWVLSNEGNYGFKGDPEAELLVDRMGLGSNGKKQYREMYTFANEVAQMIKELDPNHPVAFSNGETIFIQTIGEVTPDIDIFGANAYRGKDGFGYSFWNDVKRFTGKAAFLTEFGCPAFHNRRSLEEAEVLQMEYLKGNWEDIFYNRAGSGIGNSIGGTLFQFIDEWWKAGPPPEFDPFAQETVGDFKADFPDGWMHEEWLGVTSQGDGTSSPFLRQLRQSYKYFQKAWNQPDWN
;
A
#
# COMPACT_ATOMS: atom_id res chain seq x y z
N MET A 1 4.19 -18.37 -23.83
CA MET A 1 5.22 -17.86 -22.90
C MET A 1 5.34 -16.32 -22.86
N LYS A 2 5.23 -15.60 -23.99
CA LYS A 2 5.38 -14.12 -24.05
C LYS A 2 4.19 -13.27 -23.56
N GLN A 3 3.06 -13.88 -23.21
CA GLN A 3 1.85 -13.22 -22.66
C GLN A 3 1.58 -13.58 -21.19
N LEU A 4 2.44 -14.38 -20.56
CA LEU A 4 2.20 -15.06 -19.28
C LEU A 4 2.14 -14.15 -18.05
N PHE A 5 2.59 -12.90 -18.16
CA PHE A 5 2.92 -12.10 -16.96
C PHE A 5 2.51 -10.62 -17.07
N ALA A 6 1.86 -10.20 -18.15
CA ALA A 6 1.41 -8.80 -18.35
C ALA A 6 0.26 -8.36 -17.43
N SER A 7 -0.17 -9.23 -16.52
CA SER A 7 -1.33 -9.02 -15.65
C SER A 7 -1.12 -9.57 -14.23
N ALA A 8 0.06 -10.16 -13.96
CA ALA A 8 0.41 -10.70 -12.66
C ALA A 8 1.34 -9.70 -11.98
N GLY A 9 0.81 -8.90 -11.04
CA GLY A 9 1.64 -8.41 -9.93
C GLY A 9 2.32 -9.64 -9.31
N ALA A 10 3.62 -9.54 -9.06
CA ALA A 10 4.39 -10.71 -8.66
C ALA A 10 4.42 -10.81 -7.13
N ALA A 11 3.55 -11.65 -6.55
CA ALA A 11 3.67 -12.10 -5.16
C ALA A 11 4.04 -13.58 -5.14
N LEU A 12 5.15 -13.98 -4.49
CA LEU A 12 5.55 -15.39 -4.41
C LEU A 12 6.29 -15.81 -3.10
N ILE A 13 5.93 -17.02 -2.67
CA ILE A 13 5.68 -17.57 -1.31
C ILE A 13 6.87 -18.23 -0.58
N PHE A 14 6.83 -18.32 0.76
CA PHE A 14 7.51 -19.35 1.59
C PHE A 14 6.56 -20.20 2.47
N VAL A 15 6.85 -21.50 2.58
CA VAL A 15 6.07 -22.55 3.29
C VAL A 15 6.46 -22.73 4.77
N SER A 16 5.48 -22.91 5.67
CA SER A 16 5.47 -23.95 6.73
C SER A 16 4.06 -24.18 7.33
N ALA A 17 3.71 -25.45 7.58
CA ALA A 17 2.38 -25.99 7.86
C ALA A 17 1.90 -25.86 9.33
N PHE A 18 0.58 -25.81 9.58
CA PHE A 18 -0.21 -26.59 10.59
C PHE A 18 -1.71 -26.14 10.63
N SER A 19 -2.62 -27.06 10.99
CA SER A 19 -4.09 -26.97 10.80
C SER A 19 -4.96 -26.85 12.08
N SER A 20 -6.11 -26.18 11.86
CA SER A 20 -7.48 -26.30 12.42
C SER A 20 -7.90 -25.79 13.82
N ALA A 21 -8.85 -24.84 13.75
CA ALA A 21 -10.22 -24.78 14.32
C ALA A 21 -10.53 -24.02 15.64
N GLY A 22 -11.39 -22.99 15.54
CA GLY A 22 -12.62 -22.85 16.36
C GLY A 22 -12.94 -21.51 17.07
N PHE A 23 -13.72 -20.64 16.40
CA PHE A 23 -14.79 -19.72 16.87
C PHE A 23 -14.56 -18.54 17.86
N ALA A 24 -14.82 -17.28 17.43
CA ALA A 24 -16.03 -16.44 17.68
C ALA A 24 -15.79 -14.93 18.01
N ASN A 25 -16.22 -14.07 17.07
CA ASN A 25 -16.73 -12.68 17.12
C ASN A 25 -16.21 -11.61 18.11
N ALA A 26 -15.50 -10.64 17.53
CA ALA A 26 -15.90 -9.23 17.33
C ALA A 26 -16.24 -8.31 18.54
N ALA A 27 -15.27 -7.42 18.80
CA ALA A 27 -15.41 -5.96 18.98
C ALA A 27 -16.24 -5.33 20.12
N ASP A 28 -17.00 -6.08 20.92
CA ASP A 28 -17.75 -5.50 22.07
C ASP A 28 -17.35 -6.12 23.42
N ALA A 29 -16.07 -6.01 23.82
CA ALA A 29 -15.64 -6.18 25.22
C ALA A 29 -14.16 -5.79 25.41
N PHE A 30 -13.86 -4.57 25.84
CA PHE A 30 -12.57 -4.28 26.51
C PHE A 30 -12.58 -4.86 27.93
N GLY A 31 -12.71 -6.18 28.02
CA GLY A 31 -12.72 -6.98 29.23
C GLY A 31 -12.24 -8.38 28.89
N LYS A 32 -10.95 -8.63 29.15
CA LYS A 32 -10.22 -9.91 29.01
C LYS A 32 -10.30 -10.60 27.63
N THR A 33 -9.22 -10.52 26.86
CA THR A 33 -9.05 -11.25 25.60
C THR A 33 -8.61 -12.71 25.85
N HIS A 34 -9.42 -13.67 25.41
CA HIS A 34 -9.11 -15.10 25.41
C HIS A 34 -8.40 -15.50 24.10
N LEU A 35 -7.07 -15.37 24.00
CA LEU A 35 -6.39 -15.79 22.76
C LEU A 35 -5.06 -16.49 22.96
N THR A 36 -4.75 -17.26 21.93
CA THR A 36 -3.71 -18.27 21.86
C THR A 36 -2.39 -17.64 21.39
N ASN A 37 -1.26 -17.89 22.06
CA ASN A 37 0.06 -17.41 21.60
C ASN A 37 0.44 -18.09 20.27
N SER A 38 1.56 -17.68 19.66
CA SER A 38 2.07 -18.23 18.39
C SER A 38 2.33 -19.75 18.40
N PHE A 39 2.20 -20.42 19.55
CA PHE A 39 2.42 -21.86 19.74
C PHE A 39 1.16 -22.66 20.10
N GLY A 40 -0.02 -22.05 20.13
CA GLY A 40 -1.23 -22.80 20.50
C GLY A 40 -1.63 -22.72 21.98
N ASP A 41 -0.95 -21.92 22.81
CA ASP A 41 -1.31 -21.76 24.22
C ASP A 41 -2.33 -20.63 24.47
N GLN A 42 -3.47 -20.92 25.08
CA GLN A 42 -4.40 -19.87 25.54
C GLN A 42 -3.82 -19.08 26.73
N VAL A 43 -3.77 -17.75 26.61
CA VAL A 43 -3.34 -16.85 27.69
C VAL A 43 -4.29 -15.65 27.75
N GLU A 44 -5.06 -15.55 28.84
CA GLU A 44 -5.98 -14.44 29.10
C GLU A 44 -5.30 -13.41 30.03
N VAL A 45 -4.99 -12.23 29.51
CA VAL A 45 -4.39 -11.14 30.29
C VAL A 45 -5.00 -9.81 29.91
N GLU A 46 -5.41 -9.02 30.90
CA GLU A 46 -5.67 -7.59 30.72
C GLU A 46 -4.34 -6.83 30.61
N PHE A 47 -4.14 -6.06 29.52
CA PHE A 47 -2.90 -5.33 29.33
C PHE A 47 -2.74 -4.28 30.42
N THR A 48 -1.68 -4.37 31.22
CA THR A 48 -1.30 -3.37 32.23
C THR A 48 0.19 -3.06 32.18
N LEU A 49 0.53 -1.77 32.29
CA LEU A 49 1.89 -1.30 32.46
C LEU A 49 2.23 -1.19 33.95
N LEU A 50 3.37 -1.72 34.37
CA LEU A 50 3.94 -1.61 35.71
C LEU A 50 4.27 -0.14 36.04
N GLU A 51 4.90 0.55 35.09
CA GLU A 51 5.37 1.93 35.25
C GLU A 51 5.12 2.70 33.95
N PRO A 52 3.95 3.32 33.71
CA PRO A 52 3.65 4.00 32.44
C PRO A 52 4.53 5.23 32.15
N GLY A 53 5.21 5.76 33.17
CA GLY A 53 6.00 6.99 33.08
C GLY A 53 5.13 8.24 33.02
N ASN A 54 5.68 9.34 32.50
CA ASN A 54 4.93 10.58 32.24
C ASN A 54 4.08 10.43 30.97
N ASP A 55 3.12 11.33 30.74
CA ASP A 55 2.37 11.34 29.48
C ASP A 55 3.23 11.78 28.28
N LEU A 56 4.17 12.71 28.51
CA LEU A 56 5.18 13.14 27.53
C LEU A 56 6.56 13.24 28.20
N ILE A 57 7.61 13.20 27.38
CA ILE A 57 9.00 13.33 27.84
C ILE A 57 9.52 14.71 27.44
N ASP A 58 9.85 15.54 28.43
CA ASP A 58 10.68 16.72 28.23
C ASP A 58 12.15 16.30 28.24
N TYR A 59 12.71 16.03 27.05
CA TYR A 59 14.08 15.56 26.92
C TYR A 59 15.13 16.58 27.40
N GLU A 60 14.86 17.89 27.32
CA GLU A 60 15.80 18.91 27.78
C GLU A 60 15.99 18.89 29.31
N ALA A 61 15.02 18.35 30.05
CA ALA A 61 15.15 18.14 31.50
C ALA A 61 16.13 17.01 31.87
N PHE A 62 16.46 16.10 30.94
CA PHE A 62 17.28 14.91 31.23
C PHE A 62 18.54 14.79 30.37
N GLY A 63 18.80 15.75 29.51
CA GLY A 63 19.90 15.73 28.56
C GLY A 63 19.96 16.99 27.70
N SER A 64 20.75 16.93 26.64
CA SER A 64 20.89 18.02 25.68
C SER A 64 20.93 17.49 24.26
N PHE A 65 20.23 18.16 23.36
CA PHE A 65 20.37 17.94 21.93
C PHE A 65 21.62 18.65 21.39
N GLU A 66 22.43 17.94 20.62
CA GLU A 66 23.61 18.44 19.93
C GLU A 66 23.36 18.26 18.41
N GLY A 67 23.74 19.25 17.59
CA GLY A 67 23.61 19.14 16.13
C GLY A 67 22.18 19.05 15.59
N LEU A 68 21.18 19.62 16.26
CA LEU A 68 19.79 19.64 15.78
C LEU A 68 19.67 20.17 14.34
N GLY A 69 18.91 19.46 13.51
CA GLY A 69 18.72 19.82 12.10
C GLY A 69 19.92 19.53 11.20
N THR A 70 20.90 18.76 11.70
CA THR A 70 22.10 18.37 10.94
C THR A 70 22.31 16.85 10.97
N GLY A 71 23.20 16.34 10.12
CA GLY A 71 23.63 14.94 10.12
C GLY A 71 24.41 14.49 11.35
N ASP A 72 24.99 15.44 12.09
CA ASP A 72 25.76 15.22 13.31
C ASP A 72 24.88 15.20 14.57
N TYR A 73 23.56 15.16 14.39
CA TYR A 73 22.59 15.08 15.48
C TYR A 73 22.94 13.98 16.48
N ASN A 74 22.88 14.33 17.76
CA ASN A 74 23.01 13.42 18.88
C ASN A 74 22.21 13.94 20.09
N TYR A 75 21.56 13.04 20.83
CA TYR A 75 20.98 13.38 22.13
C TYR A 75 21.83 12.81 23.27
N LYS A 76 22.39 13.72 24.08
CA LYS A 76 23.28 13.38 25.18
C LYS A 76 22.52 13.37 26.50
N VAL A 77 22.35 12.18 27.07
CA VAL A 77 21.66 11.98 28.36
C VAL A 77 22.56 12.43 29.52
N THR A 78 22.05 13.30 30.40
CA THR A 78 22.72 13.73 31.64
C THR A 78 22.09 13.13 32.89
N ASP A 79 20.77 12.87 32.89
CA ASP A 79 20.07 12.14 33.95
C ASP A 79 19.33 10.91 33.39
N ARG A 80 20.06 9.81 33.27
CA ARG A 80 19.51 8.54 32.76
C ARG A 80 18.44 7.96 33.68
N LYS A 81 18.52 8.18 35.00
CA LYS A 81 17.55 7.61 35.96
C LYS A 81 16.23 8.37 35.90
N GLY A 82 16.29 9.70 35.85
CA GLY A 82 15.13 10.56 35.61
C GLY A 82 14.48 10.25 34.27
N LEU A 83 15.27 10.16 33.20
CA LEU A 83 14.77 9.82 31.87
C LEU A 83 14.08 8.45 31.84
N ALA A 84 14.67 7.41 32.43
CA ALA A 84 14.06 6.09 32.51
C ALA A 84 12.71 6.11 33.24
N LYS A 85 12.60 6.91 34.32
CA LYS A 85 11.35 7.07 35.07
C LYS A 85 10.28 7.81 34.26
N ALA A 86 10.65 8.87 33.53
CA ALA A 86 9.74 9.63 32.67
C ALA A 86 9.30 8.82 31.44
N ALA A 87 10.22 8.05 30.85
CA ALA A 87 9.97 7.20 29.70
C ALA A 87 8.96 6.08 30.03
N GLY A 88 9.14 5.39 31.16
CA GLY A 88 8.25 4.30 31.56
C GLY A 88 8.60 2.96 30.92
N GLU A 89 7.84 1.93 31.28
CA GLU A 89 8.04 0.54 30.88
C GLU A 89 8.00 0.37 29.35
N GLY A 90 8.99 -0.34 28.80
CA GLY A 90 9.11 -0.57 27.36
C GLY A 90 9.65 0.62 26.56
N VAL A 91 9.90 1.77 27.19
CA VAL A 91 10.44 2.97 26.51
C VAL A 91 11.87 3.21 26.96
N TYR A 92 12.80 3.25 26.00
CA TYR A 92 14.21 3.53 26.26
C TYR A 92 14.39 4.87 27.02
N PRO A 93 15.27 4.94 28.04
CA PRO A 93 16.23 3.94 28.49
C PRO A 93 15.72 3.04 29.62
N SER A 94 14.41 3.01 29.88
CA SER A 94 13.84 2.19 30.95
C SER A 94 14.05 0.70 30.72
N THR A 95 14.29 -0.02 31.81
CA THR A 95 14.37 -1.48 31.85
C THR A 95 13.37 -2.08 32.84
N SER A 96 12.35 -1.30 33.23
CA SER A 96 11.39 -1.70 34.26
C SER A 96 10.57 -2.93 33.87
N VAL A 97 10.46 -3.26 32.59
CA VAL A 97 9.78 -4.45 32.07
C VAL A 97 10.29 -5.76 32.70
N TYR A 98 11.59 -5.86 32.96
CA TYR A 98 12.19 -7.04 33.61
C TYR A 98 11.80 -7.18 35.09
N ARG A 99 11.18 -6.15 35.69
CA ARG A 99 10.65 -6.17 37.05
C ARG A 99 9.16 -6.47 37.11
N ASN A 100 8.48 -6.47 35.96
CA ASN A 100 7.06 -6.75 35.89
C ASN A 100 6.78 -8.20 36.32
N PRO A 101 5.95 -8.43 37.37
CA PRO A 101 5.65 -9.78 37.87
C PRO A 101 5.04 -10.68 36.80
N LEU A 102 4.17 -10.12 35.96
CA LEU A 102 3.51 -10.87 34.90
C LEU A 102 4.50 -11.25 33.79
N TYR A 103 5.37 -10.32 33.37
CA TYR A 103 6.47 -10.65 32.45
C TYR A 103 7.30 -11.83 32.95
N ARG A 104 7.71 -11.79 34.23
CA ARG A 104 8.53 -12.84 34.85
C ARG A 104 7.80 -14.17 34.88
N GLN A 105 6.51 -14.17 35.22
CA GLN A 105 5.67 -15.35 35.20
C GLN A 105 5.58 -15.93 33.78
N LEU A 106 5.15 -15.14 32.79
CA LEU A 106 4.99 -15.58 31.40
C LEU A 106 6.31 -16.07 30.78
N SER A 107 7.42 -15.42 31.12
CA SER A 107 8.75 -15.86 30.72
C SER A 107 9.12 -17.21 31.34
N ALA A 108 8.87 -17.41 32.64
CA ALA A 108 9.16 -18.65 33.35
C ALA A 108 8.29 -19.81 32.84
N ASP A 109 7.02 -19.53 32.55
CA ASP A 109 6.06 -20.47 31.99
C ASP A 109 6.33 -20.80 30.52
N GLY A 110 7.31 -20.14 29.89
CA GLY A 110 7.70 -20.37 28.50
C GLY A 110 6.74 -19.77 27.47
N LYS A 111 5.83 -18.88 27.87
CA LYS A 111 4.84 -18.25 26.98
C LYS A 111 5.43 -17.20 26.05
N LEU A 112 6.69 -16.79 26.28
CA LEU A 112 7.47 -15.87 25.45
C LEU A 112 8.59 -16.57 24.65
N ARG A 113 8.53 -17.90 24.46
CA ARG A 113 9.47 -18.65 23.59
C ARG A 113 9.31 -18.21 22.12
N GLY A 114 10.25 -18.57 21.24
CA GLY A 114 10.19 -18.22 19.81
C GLY A 114 10.91 -16.94 19.43
N SER A 115 10.78 -16.55 18.17
CA SER A 115 11.30 -15.29 17.63
C SER A 115 10.41 -14.14 18.07
N HIS A 116 10.95 -12.92 18.21
CA HIS A 116 10.10 -11.73 18.41
C HIS A 116 9.19 -11.45 17.22
N TRP A 117 9.61 -11.83 16.01
CA TRP A 117 8.83 -11.71 14.79
C TRP A 117 7.54 -12.55 14.80
N ASP A 118 7.49 -13.63 15.58
CA ASP A 118 6.29 -14.48 15.71
C ASP A 118 5.17 -13.80 16.52
N PHE A 119 5.49 -12.68 17.18
CA PHE A 119 4.58 -11.95 18.06
C PHE A 119 4.10 -10.63 17.44
N SER A 120 4.58 -10.23 16.26
CA SER A 120 4.31 -8.91 15.68
C SER A 120 2.87 -8.66 15.24
N ASN A 121 2.12 -9.74 14.97
CA ASN A 121 0.74 -9.69 14.46
C ASN A 121 -0.12 -10.68 15.25
N ILE A 122 -0.07 -10.62 16.58
CA ILE A 122 -0.92 -11.43 17.46
C ILE A 122 -1.87 -10.51 18.22
N ASP A 123 -3.04 -11.05 18.56
CA ASP A 123 -4.11 -10.30 19.23
C ASP A 123 -3.86 -10.12 20.73
N ASN A 124 -2.88 -10.83 21.28
CA ASN A 124 -2.42 -10.59 22.65
C ASN A 124 -1.31 -9.54 22.64
N TYR A 125 -1.73 -8.27 22.64
CA TYR A 125 -0.81 -7.13 22.59
C TYR A 125 0.10 -7.02 23.82
N GLN A 126 -0.29 -7.57 24.97
CA GLN A 126 0.57 -7.64 26.16
C GLN A 126 1.76 -8.59 25.95
N LEU A 127 1.52 -9.77 25.33
CA LEU A 127 2.59 -10.68 24.93
C LEU A 127 3.47 -10.07 23.84
N MET A 128 2.87 -9.42 22.84
CA MET A 128 3.59 -8.66 21.82
C MET A 128 4.51 -7.60 22.47
N PHE A 129 3.98 -6.79 23.37
CA PHE A 129 4.72 -5.77 24.11
C PHE A 129 5.88 -6.36 24.89
N TYR A 130 5.65 -7.39 25.71
CA TYR A 130 6.70 -8.01 26.50
C TYR A 130 7.78 -8.64 25.63
N LYS A 131 7.38 -9.30 24.54
CA LYS A 131 8.31 -9.92 23.62
C LYS A 131 9.20 -8.87 22.95
N TRP A 132 8.62 -7.81 22.42
CA TRP A 132 9.36 -6.74 21.77
C TRP A 132 10.19 -5.91 22.74
N ALA A 133 9.64 -5.48 23.88
CA ALA A 133 10.36 -4.69 24.88
C ALA A 133 11.62 -5.41 25.41
N THR A 134 11.67 -6.75 25.33
CA THR A 134 12.79 -7.57 25.81
C THR A 134 13.54 -8.32 24.70
N ALA A 135 13.25 -8.02 23.43
CA ALA A 135 13.85 -8.68 22.28
C ALA A 135 15.37 -8.45 22.18
N ALA A 136 16.08 -9.47 21.71
CA ALA A 136 17.46 -9.39 21.29
C ALA A 136 17.53 -8.85 19.85
N GLU A 137 17.20 -7.57 19.69
CA GLU A 137 17.12 -6.85 18.42
C GLU A 137 17.83 -5.49 18.55
N THR A 138 18.22 -4.91 17.42
CA THR A 138 18.76 -3.55 17.35
C THR A 138 17.83 -2.55 18.08
N PRO A 139 18.38 -1.61 18.86
CA PRO A 139 17.56 -0.82 19.78
C PRO A 139 16.42 -0.02 19.12
N GLY A 140 16.65 0.55 17.94
CA GLY A 140 15.61 1.33 17.23
C GLY A 140 14.47 0.46 16.71
N VAL A 141 14.78 -0.70 16.11
CA VAL A 141 13.76 -1.66 15.63
C VAL A 141 12.95 -2.18 16.80
N LYS A 142 13.64 -2.59 17.87
CA LYS A 142 13.01 -3.03 19.12
C LYS A 142 12.06 -1.96 19.68
N GLN A 143 12.51 -0.71 19.74
CA GLN A 143 11.72 0.39 20.28
C GLN A 143 10.49 0.67 19.42
N TYR A 144 10.63 0.62 18.09
CA TYR A 144 9.52 0.83 17.14
C TYR A 144 8.42 -0.22 17.30
N PHE A 145 8.76 -1.52 17.33
CA PHE A 145 7.74 -2.55 17.51
C PHE A 145 7.19 -2.62 18.94
N THR A 146 7.95 -2.17 19.94
CA THR A 146 7.41 -1.94 21.29
C THR A 146 6.35 -0.84 21.26
N ALA A 147 6.59 0.23 20.51
CA ALA A 147 5.61 1.31 20.29
C ALA A 147 4.37 0.80 19.54
N LYS A 148 4.55 -0.03 18.49
CA LYS A 148 3.43 -0.67 17.78
C LYS A 148 2.56 -1.49 18.74
N ALA A 149 3.17 -2.29 19.62
CA ALA A 149 2.42 -3.08 20.60
C ALA A 149 1.59 -2.21 21.58
N LEU A 150 2.14 -1.05 21.98
CA LEU A 150 1.42 -0.09 22.83
C LEU A 150 0.25 0.57 22.09
N GLU A 151 0.46 0.91 20.81
CA GLU A 151 -0.58 1.49 19.97
C GLU A 151 -1.74 0.54 19.75
N GLU A 152 -1.47 -0.70 19.33
CA GLU A 152 -2.49 -1.73 19.10
C GLU A 152 -3.27 -2.04 20.38
N ALA A 153 -2.64 -1.87 21.54
CA ALA A 153 -3.26 -2.00 22.85
C ALA A 153 -4.03 -0.76 23.33
N GLY A 154 -4.04 0.34 22.56
CA GLY A 154 -4.74 1.59 22.91
C GLY A 154 -3.99 2.51 23.87
N PHE A 155 -2.73 2.24 24.21
CA PHE A 155 -1.89 3.10 25.06
C PHE A 155 -1.25 4.24 24.23
N LEU A 156 -2.09 5.08 23.62
CA LEU A 156 -1.65 6.01 22.58
C LEU A 156 -0.59 7.02 23.04
N ASN A 157 -0.70 7.59 24.24
CA ASN A 157 0.33 8.49 24.79
C ASN A 157 1.68 7.77 24.94
N GLN A 158 1.67 6.54 25.43
CA GLN A 158 2.87 5.72 25.60
C GLN A 158 3.43 5.28 24.25
N ALA A 159 2.58 4.96 23.27
CA ALA A 159 2.99 4.66 21.90
C ALA A 159 3.67 5.86 21.24
N ILE A 160 3.08 7.06 21.31
CA ILE A 160 3.67 8.31 20.80
C ILE A 160 5.04 8.57 21.43
N LYS A 161 5.16 8.45 22.76
CA LYS A 161 6.46 8.55 23.46
C LYS A 161 7.47 7.50 22.95
N ALA A 162 7.03 6.27 22.76
CA ALA A 162 7.87 5.17 22.32
C ALA A 162 8.36 5.36 20.87
N TYR A 163 7.50 5.85 19.98
CA TYR A 163 7.88 6.26 18.63
C TYR A 163 8.85 7.45 18.66
N HIS A 164 8.60 8.46 19.49
CA HIS A 164 9.50 9.61 19.62
C HIS A 164 10.88 9.20 20.12
N ALA A 165 10.96 8.22 21.02
CA ALA A 165 12.22 7.64 21.48
C ALA A 165 13.03 6.97 20.36
N VAL A 166 12.39 6.40 19.32
CA VAL A 166 13.08 5.89 18.13
C VAL A 166 13.87 7.03 17.46
N ILE A 167 13.23 8.17 17.27
CA ILE A 167 13.81 9.32 16.56
C ILE A 167 14.89 10.00 17.43
N VAL A 168 14.62 10.17 18.72
CA VAL A 168 15.55 10.84 19.64
C VAL A 168 16.84 10.05 19.84
N HIS A 169 16.73 8.73 20.03
CA HIS A 169 17.87 7.90 20.43
C HIS A 169 18.47 7.06 19.31
N PHE A 170 17.69 6.70 18.29
CA PHE A 170 18.09 5.77 17.24
C PHE A 170 17.76 6.28 15.83
N PRO A 171 18.01 7.57 15.50
CA PRO A 171 17.54 8.20 14.26
C PRO A 171 18.11 7.57 12.98
N LYS A 172 19.26 6.90 13.08
CA LYS A 172 19.96 6.26 11.95
C LYS A 172 19.73 4.75 11.88
N GLN A 173 18.82 4.21 12.69
CA GLN A 173 18.52 2.79 12.67
C GLN A 173 17.70 2.44 11.42
N THR A 174 18.26 1.53 10.62
CA THR A 174 17.61 0.94 9.46
C THR A 174 17.23 -0.53 9.71
N GLY A 175 16.35 -1.05 8.87
CA GLY A 175 16.12 -2.49 8.68
C GLY A 175 15.90 -2.78 7.20
N MET A 176 15.52 -4.01 6.88
CA MET A 176 15.28 -4.45 5.50
C MET A 176 13.90 -5.06 5.35
N THR A 177 13.25 -4.80 4.22
CA THR A 177 12.07 -5.56 3.77
C THR A 177 12.48 -6.93 3.23
N ILE A 178 11.49 -7.78 2.92
CA ILE A 178 11.71 -9.03 2.19
C ILE A 178 12.26 -8.82 0.76
N TRP A 179 12.02 -7.64 0.18
CA TRP A 179 12.53 -7.27 -1.15
C TRP A 179 13.97 -6.71 -1.11
N HIS A 180 14.62 -6.79 0.05
CA HIS A 180 15.93 -6.20 0.33
C HIS A 180 15.96 -4.69 0.08
N THR A 181 14.87 -4.01 0.49
CA THR A 181 14.77 -2.55 0.42
C THR A 181 14.89 -1.96 1.82
N PRO A 182 15.64 -0.86 2.01
CA PRO A 182 15.83 -0.27 3.34
C PRO A 182 14.53 0.29 3.95
N ILE A 183 14.37 0.10 5.27
CA ILE A 183 13.36 0.78 6.09
C ILE A 183 14.06 1.68 7.09
N TYR A 184 13.72 2.97 7.08
CA TYR A 184 14.21 3.96 8.05
C TYR A 184 13.21 4.10 9.19
N TYR A 185 13.51 3.52 10.35
CA TYR A 185 12.56 3.46 11.47
C TYR A 185 12.25 4.82 12.09
N ALA A 186 13.14 5.80 11.97
CA ALA A 186 12.85 7.17 12.36
C ALA A 186 11.80 7.82 11.45
N SER A 187 11.88 7.60 10.13
CA SER A 187 10.86 8.05 9.17
C SER A 187 9.50 7.41 9.47
N ARG A 188 9.48 6.09 9.68
CA ARG A 188 8.25 5.37 10.07
C ARG A 188 7.70 5.85 11.41
N ALA A 189 8.55 6.13 12.40
CA ALA A 189 8.11 6.67 13.68
C ALA A 189 7.52 8.09 13.55
N ILE A 190 8.07 8.93 12.66
CA ILE A 190 7.49 10.24 12.33
C ILE A 190 6.09 10.08 11.75
N ASP A 191 5.92 9.18 10.78
CA ASP A 191 4.61 8.90 10.18
C ASP A 191 3.58 8.46 11.23
N LYS A 192 3.98 7.59 12.16
CA LYS A 192 3.11 7.11 13.25
C LYS A 192 2.74 8.23 14.23
N ILE A 193 3.67 9.10 14.61
CA ILE A 193 3.36 10.23 15.50
C ILE A 193 2.44 11.25 14.78
N GLU A 194 2.71 11.56 13.51
CA GLU A 194 1.86 12.45 12.71
C GLU A 194 0.44 11.89 12.63
N TYR A 195 0.30 10.62 12.24
CA TYR A 195 -0.98 9.94 12.17
C TYR A 195 -1.71 10.01 13.50
N LEU A 196 -1.10 9.52 14.58
CA LEU A 196 -1.75 9.45 15.89
C LEU A 196 -2.16 10.83 16.42
N THR A 197 -1.32 11.86 16.27
CA THR A 197 -1.66 13.20 16.76
C THR A 197 -2.73 13.89 15.91
N ARG A 198 -2.88 13.50 14.64
CA ARG A 198 -3.91 14.03 13.74
C ARG A 198 -5.25 13.31 13.87
N THR A 199 -5.25 11.98 13.96
CA THR A 199 -6.48 11.16 13.94
C THR A 199 -7.08 10.96 15.32
N HIS A 200 -6.32 11.26 16.39
CA HIS A 200 -6.77 11.24 17.78
C HIS A 200 -6.74 12.63 18.43
N PRO A 201 -7.57 13.60 17.98
CA PRO A 201 -7.59 14.95 18.52
C PRO A 201 -7.95 15.00 20.02
N GLU A 202 -8.58 13.95 20.54
CA GLU A 202 -8.86 13.78 21.97
C GLU A 202 -7.60 13.72 22.84
N LEU A 203 -6.45 13.33 22.27
CA LEU A 203 -5.16 13.35 22.96
C LEU A 203 -4.67 14.77 23.22
N LYS A 204 -5.18 15.76 22.47
CA LYS A 204 -4.77 17.17 22.57
C LYS A 204 -3.26 17.37 22.39
N LEU A 205 -2.69 16.60 21.48
CA LEU A 205 -1.27 16.63 21.15
C LEU A 205 -1.06 17.17 19.73
N LYS A 206 0.02 17.93 19.54
CA LYS A 206 0.47 18.39 18.22
C LYS A 206 1.95 18.09 18.05
N TYR A 207 2.32 17.44 16.95
CA TYR A 207 3.71 17.19 16.61
C TYR A 207 4.24 18.27 15.66
N VAL A 208 5.34 18.93 16.04
CA VAL A 208 5.87 20.11 15.33
C VAL A 208 7.40 20.08 15.23
N ASP A 209 7.94 20.89 14.34
CA ASP A 209 9.38 21.16 14.19
C ASP A 209 10.25 19.93 13.93
N TYR A 210 9.69 18.83 13.42
CA TYR A 210 10.45 17.66 13.04
C TYR A 210 11.06 17.83 11.64
N GLN A 211 12.23 17.24 11.44
CA GLN A 211 12.90 17.20 10.14
C GLN A 211 13.70 15.91 10.04
N TYR A 212 13.50 15.15 8.97
CA TYR A 212 14.27 13.94 8.72
C TYR A 212 14.60 13.85 7.24
N LEU A 213 15.88 13.82 6.93
CA LEU A 213 16.38 13.88 5.57
C LEU A 213 17.62 12.99 5.44
N VAL A 214 17.47 11.97 4.61
CA VAL A 214 18.53 11.08 4.19
C VAL A 214 18.70 11.21 2.67
N LYS A 215 19.81 11.82 2.25
CA LYS A 215 20.23 11.77 0.85
C LYS A 215 20.74 10.37 0.54
N ASN A 216 20.44 9.87 -0.66
CA ASN A 216 20.59 8.47 -1.08
C ASN A 216 19.69 7.46 -0.35
N GLY A 217 18.88 7.90 0.63
CA GLY A 217 18.04 7.00 1.42
C GLY A 217 16.85 6.38 0.67
N ASP A 218 16.71 6.65 -0.62
CA ASP A 218 15.72 6.04 -1.51
C ASP A 218 16.31 4.92 -2.38
N ASN A 219 17.62 4.64 -2.32
CA ASN A 219 18.25 3.56 -3.08
C ASN A 219 18.28 2.23 -2.26
N LEU A 220 18.99 1.21 -2.75
CA LEU A 220 19.05 -0.12 -2.10
C LEU A 220 20.21 -0.27 -1.11
N GLU A 221 21.13 0.68 -1.09
CA GLU A 221 22.31 0.71 -0.23
C GLU A 221 22.04 1.62 0.97
N THR A 222 22.64 1.31 2.12
CA THR A 222 22.56 2.15 3.33
C THR A 222 23.93 2.62 3.78
N ASN A 223 24.99 2.18 3.10
CA ASN A 223 26.37 2.52 3.43
C ASN A 223 26.80 3.88 2.85
N ASP A 224 26.06 4.38 1.86
CA ASP A 224 26.25 5.67 1.19
C ASP A 224 25.22 6.72 1.64
N ASP A 225 24.40 6.39 2.64
CA ASP A 225 23.42 7.29 3.26
C ASP A 225 24.10 8.53 3.84
N ILE A 226 23.59 9.70 3.45
CA ILE A 226 24.01 10.97 4.02
C ILE A 226 22.80 11.58 4.72
N TYR A 227 22.80 11.51 6.05
CA TYR A 227 21.82 12.20 6.89
C TYR A 227 22.11 13.69 6.81
N GLU A 228 21.37 14.47 6.03
CA GLU A 228 21.63 15.92 5.92
C GLU A 228 20.97 16.69 7.07
N ALA A 229 19.82 16.20 7.56
CA ALA A 229 19.13 16.81 8.69
C ALA A 229 18.38 15.78 9.53
N ILE A 230 18.61 15.82 10.84
CA ILE A 230 17.83 15.09 11.84
C ILE A 230 17.39 16.07 12.92
N ASN A 231 16.09 16.22 13.08
CA ASN A 231 15.43 16.92 14.16
C ASN A 231 14.25 16.07 14.63
N PRO A 232 14.28 15.51 15.85
CA PRO A 232 13.20 14.68 16.38
C PRO A 232 11.88 15.41 16.61
N GLY A 233 11.84 16.74 16.45
CA GLY A 233 10.64 17.54 16.68
C GLY A 233 10.19 17.54 18.14
N ARG A 234 9.06 18.20 18.36
CA ARG A 234 8.44 18.40 19.68
C ARG A 234 6.98 17.98 19.64
N ILE A 235 6.54 17.34 20.71
CA ILE A 235 5.14 17.02 20.93
C ILE A 235 4.61 18.00 21.97
N LEU A 236 3.65 18.83 21.56
CA LEU A 236 3.09 19.91 22.38
C LEU A 236 1.70 19.52 22.87
N ASN A 237 1.40 19.81 24.13
CA ASN A 237 0.04 19.86 24.62
C ASN A 237 -0.65 21.11 24.05
N VAL A 238 -1.81 20.94 23.44
CA VAL A 238 -2.63 22.02 22.92
C VAL A 238 -3.99 22.04 23.62
N ALA A 239 -4.69 23.18 23.63
CA ALA A 239 -6.03 23.23 24.22
C ALA A 239 -7.04 22.42 23.37
N GLU A 240 -6.92 22.58 22.06
CA GLU A 240 -7.68 21.92 20.99
C GLU A 240 -6.74 21.66 19.81
N VAL A 241 -6.94 20.55 19.11
CA VAL A 241 -6.29 20.28 17.82
C VAL A 241 -7.14 20.94 16.75
N GLU A 242 -6.63 22.02 16.17
CA GLU A 242 -7.27 22.68 15.03
C GLU A 242 -7.38 21.67 13.88
N GLN A 243 -8.61 21.47 13.40
CA GLN A 243 -8.81 20.73 12.16
C GLN A 243 -8.11 21.49 11.03
N PRO A 244 -7.32 20.83 10.17
CA PRO A 244 -6.65 21.52 9.09
C PRO A 244 -7.69 22.21 8.20
N GLU A 245 -7.69 23.55 8.20
CA GLU A 245 -8.54 24.31 7.30
C GLU A 245 -8.16 23.98 5.86
N MET A 246 -9.17 23.67 5.05
CA MET A 246 -9.01 23.50 3.61
C MET A 246 -8.45 24.80 3.03
N ARG A 247 -7.26 24.73 2.44
CA ARG A 247 -6.66 25.85 1.73
C ARG A 247 -7.58 26.22 0.56
N ASP A 248 -7.95 27.48 0.46
CA ASP A 248 -8.82 27.98 -0.60
C ASP A 248 -8.08 27.95 -1.95
N LEU A 249 -8.39 26.95 -2.78
CA LEU A 249 -7.82 26.81 -4.11
C LEU A 249 -8.43 27.77 -5.13
N ALA A 250 -9.64 28.30 -4.89
CA ALA A 250 -10.32 29.17 -5.84
C ALA A 250 -9.62 30.53 -5.98
N SER A 251 -8.90 30.97 -4.95
CA SER A 251 -8.05 32.16 -4.98
C SER A 251 -6.63 31.89 -5.49
N GLN A 252 -6.21 30.63 -5.62
CA GLN A 252 -4.87 30.28 -6.08
C GLN A 252 -4.74 30.38 -7.61
N LYS A 253 -3.63 30.93 -8.07
CA LYS A 253 -3.29 30.92 -9.49
C LYS A 253 -2.82 29.54 -9.95
N VAL A 254 -3.31 29.05 -11.09
CA VAL A 254 -2.75 27.89 -11.80
C VAL A 254 -1.41 28.30 -12.44
N ILE A 255 -0.32 27.62 -12.07
CA ILE A 255 1.04 27.88 -12.57
C ILE A 255 1.51 26.86 -13.61
N LYS A 256 0.88 25.69 -13.67
CA LYS A 256 1.13 24.65 -14.68
C LYS A 256 -0.18 23.94 -15.03
N LYS A 257 -0.39 23.64 -16.32
CA LYS A 257 -1.46 22.80 -16.84
C LYS A 257 -0.86 21.81 -17.83
N VAL A 258 -1.20 20.53 -17.68
CA VAL A 258 -0.84 19.45 -18.60
C VAL A 258 -2.15 18.79 -19.05
N GLY A 259 -2.28 18.48 -20.34
CA GLY A 259 -3.49 17.91 -20.92
C GLY A 259 -4.39 18.96 -21.57
N GLY A 260 -5.53 18.50 -22.10
CA GLY A 260 -6.46 19.26 -22.92
C GLY A 260 -7.57 19.95 -22.13
N ASP A 261 -8.72 20.10 -22.79
CA ASP A 261 -9.93 20.68 -22.19
C ASP A 261 -10.77 19.64 -21.45
N HIS A 262 -10.78 18.40 -21.96
CA HIS A 262 -11.51 17.30 -21.34
C HIS A 262 -10.80 16.79 -20.08
N VAL A 263 -9.51 16.44 -20.16
CA VAL A 263 -8.70 16.06 -19.00
C VAL A 263 -7.52 16.99 -18.84
N ALA A 264 -7.32 17.50 -17.63
CA ALA A 264 -6.17 18.32 -17.30
C ALA A 264 -5.62 18.05 -15.91
N LEU A 265 -4.30 17.98 -15.79
CA LEU A 265 -3.59 18.04 -14.52
C LEU A 265 -3.11 19.49 -14.29
N VAL A 266 -3.55 20.10 -13.18
CA VAL A 266 -3.21 21.49 -12.83
C VAL A 266 -2.36 21.54 -11.56
N GLN A 267 -1.39 22.45 -11.55
CA GLN A 267 -0.62 22.82 -10.37
C GLN A 267 -0.94 24.27 -9.99
N TYR A 268 -1.24 24.47 -8.71
CA TYR A 268 -1.49 25.78 -8.13
C TYR A 268 -0.20 26.41 -7.59
N GLU A 269 -0.20 27.72 -7.35
CA GLU A 269 0.98 28.45 -6.84
C GLU A 269 1.45 28.01 -5.45
N ASN A 270 0.55 27.42 -4.65
CA ASN A 270 0.89 26.77 -3.38
C ASN A 270 1.51 25.36 -3.55
N MET A 271 1.79 24.95 -4.79
CA MET A 271 2.34 23.66 -5.20
C MET A 271 1.40 22.46 -5.03
N ASP A 272 0.11 22.70 -4.79
CA ASP A 272 -0.90 21.64 -4.79
C ASP A 272 -1.21 21.17 -6.22
N TRP A 273 -1.54 19.90 -6.38
CA TRP A 273 -1.86 19.25 -7.64
C TRP A 273 -3.30 18.73 -7.65
N GLN A 274 -4.00 18.97 -8.75
CA GLN A 274 -5.37 18.50 -8.94
C GLN A 274 -5.58 18.02 -10.36
N ILE A 275 -6.27 16.91 -10.54
CA ILE A 275 -6.76 16.49 -11.85
C ILE A 275 -8.19 17.01 -12.04
N GLN A 276 -8.49 17.42 -13.26
CA GLN A 276 -9.76 17.98 -13.67
C GLN A 276 -10.32 17.24 -14.88
N VAL A 277 -11.63 17.01 -14.85
CA VAL A 277 -12.40 16.52 -16.00
C VAL A 277 -13.46 17.55 -16.35
N ASP A 278 -13.49 18.00 -17.61
CA ASP A 278 -14.32 19.10 -18.11
C ASP A 278 -14.21 20.38 -17.26
N GLY A 279 -12.99 20.69 -16.82
CA GLY A 279 -12.67 21.84 -15.98
C GLY A 279 -13.16 21.73 -14.52
N LYS A 280 -13.68 20.58 -14.10
CA LYS A 280 -14.10 20.32 -12.72
C LYS A 280 -13.08 19.45 -11.99
N PRO A 281 -12.75 19.75 -10.72
CA PRO A 281 -11.96 18.85 -9.88
C PRO A 281 -12.52 17.42 -9.90
N MET A 282 -11.62 16.44 -9.89
CA MET A 282 -11.96 15.03 -9.75
C MET A 282 -10.99 14.38 -8.78
N MET A 283 -11.50 13.63 -7.81
CA MET A 283 -10.71 12.62 -7.11
C MET A 283 -10.76 11.29 -7.87
N VAL A 284 -9.60 10.74 -8.25
CA VAL A 284 -9.55 9.47 -9.01
C VAL A 284 -9.80 8.30 -8.06
N LYS A 285 -10.96 7.66 -8.22
CA LYS A 285 -11.44 6.49 -7.48
C LYS A 285 -11.35 5.30 -8.43
N ALA A 286 -10.11 4.93 -8.72
CA ALA A 286 -9.83 3.86 -9.67
C ALA A 286 -9.93 2.50 -9.01
N ILE A 287 -10.17 1.48 -9.82
CA ILE A 287 -10.13 0.09 -9.38
C ILE A 287 -9.43 -0.79 -10.41
N ALA A 288 -8.68 -1.77 -9.93
CA ALA A 288 -8.19 -2.86 -10.76
C ALA A 288 -9.37 -3.81 -11.02
N TYR A 289 -9.70 -3.99 -12.30
CA TYR A 289 -10.84 -4.77 -12.73
C TYR A 289 -10.45 -5.74 -13.85
N GLU A 290 -10.40 -7.02 -13.49
CA GLU A 290 -10.17 -8.15 -14.37
C GLU A 290 -10.87 -9.39 -13.78
N PRO A 291 -12.21 -9.52 -13.92
CA PRO A 291 -12.93 -10.67 -13.37
C PRO A 291 -12.47 -11.94 -14.09
N THR A 292 -11.62 -12.71 -13.42
CA THR A 292 -11.07 -13.97 -13.94
C THR A 292 -11.98 -15.12 -13.51
N PRO A 293 -12.58 -15.87 -14.46
CA PRO A 293 -13.37 -17.04 -14.12
C PRO A 293 -12.50 -18.12 -13.46
N ILE A 294 -13.06 -18.80 -12.46
CA ILE A 294 -12.39 -19.88 -11.75
C ILE A 294 -12.11 -21.03 -12.73
N GLY A 295 -10.93 -21.64 -12.59
CA GLY A 295 -10.37 -22.62 -13.51
C GLY A 295 -9.57 -22.01 -14.66
N GLN A 296 -9.51 -20.68 -14.77
CA GLN A 296 -8.68 -19.99 -15.75
C GLN A 296 -7.49 -19.31 -15.08
N SER A 297 -6.35 -19.27 -15.79
CA SER A 297 -5.11 -18.70 -15.27
C SER A 297 -4.30 -18.03 -16.37
N ALA A 298 -3.67 -16.91 -16.02
CA ALA A 298 -2.66 -16.29 -16.87
C ALA A 298 -1.46 -17.23 -17.05
N HIS A 299 -1.02 -17.91 -15.99
CA HIS A 299 0.14 -18.83 -15.98
C HIS A 299 -0.04 -20.03 -16.92
N ASN A 300 -1.27 -20.52 -17.07
CA ASN A 300 -1.57 -21.67 -17.91
C ASN A 300 -2.07 -21.26 -19.30
N ASN A 301 -2.11 -19.94 -19.58
CA ASN A 301 -2.62 -19.36 -20.84
C ASN A 301 -4.05 -19.83 -21.16
N THR A 302 -4.86 -20.03 -20.13
CA THR A 302 -6.28 -20.40 -20.23
C THR A 302 -7.22 -19.23 -19.97
N ARG A 303 -6.68 -18.10 -19.49
CA ARG A 303 -7.44 -16.90 -19.18
C ARG A 303 -8.03 -16.25 -20.43
N THR A 304 -9.35 -16.10 -20.42
CA THR A 304 -10.08 -15.34 -21.41
C THR A 304 -9.99 -13.85 -21.09
N ASP A 305 -10.02 -13.04 -22.14
CA ASP A 305 -10.15 -11.60 -22.01
C ASP A 305 -11.53 -11.27 -21.42
N TRP A 306 -11.55 -10.66 -20.25
CA TRP A 306 -12.80 -10.35 -19.54
C TRP A 306 -13.71 -9.42 -20.36
N MET A 307 -13.15 -8.60 -21.25
CA MET A 307 -13.92 -7.70 -22.13
C MET A 307 -14.63 -8.42 -23.27
N GLN A 308 -14.41 -9.72 -23.42
CA GLN A 308 -14.98 -10.57 -24.46
C GLN A 308 -15.59 -11.86 -23.89
N ASN A 309 -15.52 -12.06 -22.58
CA ASN A 309 -15.95 -13.30 -21.94
C ASN A 309 -17.48 -13.41 -21.93
N ASP A 310 -18.00 -14.39 -22.67
CA ASP A 310 -19.42 -14.77 -22.79
C ASP A 310 -19.51 -16.30 -22.69
N GLN A 311 -19.38 -16.82 -21.47
CA GLN A 311 -19.34 -18.26 -21.21
C GLN A 311 -20.70 -18.92 -21.48
N ASN A 312 -21.79 -18.20 -21.25
CA ASN A 312 -23.14 -18.71 -21.47
C ASN A 312 -23.61 -18.58 -22.93
N LYS A 313 -22.83 -17.89 -23.78
CA LYS A 313 -23.02 -17.71 -25.23
C LYS A 313 -24.32 -17.00 -25.59
N ASN A 314 -24.72 -16.02 -24.79
CA ASN A 314 -25.95 -15.27 -25.01
C ASN A 314 -25.73 -13.93 -25.74
N GLY A 315 -24.48 -13.59 -26.07
CA GLY A 315 -24.09 -12.37 -26.74
C GLY A 315 -23.84 -11.18 -25.81
N LYS A 316 -23.79 -11.40 -24.49
CA LYS A 316 -23.43 -10.39 -23.48
C LYS A 316 -22.16 -10.79 -22.76
N ILE A 317 -21.41 -9.78 -22.32
CA ILE A 317 -20.18 -9.99 -21.57
C ILE A 317 -20.54 -10.26 -20.11
N ASP A 318 -20.11 -11.41 -19.60
CA ASP A 318 -20.60 -12.01 -18.35
C ASP A 318 -20.39 -11.08 -17.13
N GLY A 319 -19.15 -10.65 -16.87
CA GLY A 319 -18.82 -9.84 -15.69
C GLY A 319 -19.53 -8.49 -15.67
N PRO A 320 -19.29 -7.62 -16.68
CA PRO A 320 -19.89 -6.28 -16.75
C PRO A 320 -21.42 -6.25 -16.64
N TYR A 321 -22.12 -7.22 -17.24
CA TYR A 321 -23.57 -7.14 -17.43
C TYR A 321 -24.39 -8.24 -16.75
N GLU A 322 -23.78 -9.36 -16.38
CA GLU A 322 -24.54 -10.57 -15.98
C GLU A 322 -24.23 -11.09 -14.57
N SER A 323 -23.37 -10.42 -13.82
CA SER A 323 -23.13 -10.76 -12.43
C SER A 323 -24.37 -10.51 -11.54
N TRP A 324 -24.50 -11.27 -10.47
CA TRP A 324 -25.57 -11.14 -9.46
C TRP A 324 -24.97 -11.25 -8.06
N VAL A 325 -25.66 -10.67 -7.08
CA VAL A 325 -25.19 -10.63 -5.69
C VAL A 325 -25.85 -11.75 -4.89
N ASP A 326 -25.01 -12.58 -4.27
CA ASP A 326 -25.41 -13.57 -3.26
C ASP A 326 -25.50 -12.83 -1.90
N GLU A 327 -26.71 -12.45 -1.51
CA GLU A 327 -26.94 -11.60 -0.34
C GLU A 327 -26.79 -12.37 0.98
N ASN A 328 -27.12 -13.66 0.97
CA ASN A 328 -27.10 -14.51 2.16
C ASN A 328 -25.86 -15.41 2.26
N LYS A 329 -24.95 -15.31 1.28
CA LYS A 329 -23.68 -16.05 1.18
C LYS A 329 -23.88 -17.57 1.12
N ASN A 330 -24.94 -18.05 0.47
CA ASN A 330 -25.26 -19.49 0.35
C ASN A 330 -24.74 -20.16 -0.94
N ASN A 331 -24.04 -19.40 -1.79
CA ASN A 331 -23.48 -19.80 -3.08
C ASN A 331 -24.52 -20.22 -4.14
N GLN A 332 -25.78 -19.82 -3.98
CA GLN A 332 -26.89 -20.12 -4.90
C GLN A 332 -27.65 -18.85 -5.25
N LYS A 333 -28.19 -18.81 -6.46
CA LYS A 333 -29.02 -17.69 -6.90
C LYS A 333 -30.45 -17.87 -6.42
N ASP A 334 -30.82 -17.16 -5.36
CA ASP A 334 -32.15 -17.24 -4.74
C ASP A 334 -33.22 -16.41 -5.49
N PRO A 335 -34.52 -16.75 -5.34
CA PRO A 335 -35.60 -15.91 -5.83
C PRO A 335 -35.55 -14.51 -5.21
N GLY A 336 -35.17 -13.52 -6.01
CA GLY A 336 -35.01 -12.12 -5.58
C GLY A 336 -33.63 -11.55 -5.93
N GLU A 337 -32.62 -12.42 -6.09
CA GLU A 337 -31.29 -12.05 -6.50
C GLU A 337 -31.26 -11.85 -8.02
N ASN A 338 -31.51 -10.62 -8.43
CA ASN A 338 -31.55 -10.26 -9.84
C ASN A 338 -30.14 -10.15 -10.43
N VAL A 339 -30.05 -10.27 -11.75
CA VAL A 339 -28.84 -9.89 -12.47
C VAL A 339 -28.65 -8.37 -12.34
N VAL A 340 -27.44 -7.95 -11.97
CA VAL A 340 -27.06 -6.56 -11.73
C VAL A 340 -25.95 -6.10 -12.68
N GLY A 341 -24.93 -6.94 -12.88
CA GLY A 341 -23.74 -6.62 -13.66
C GLY A 341 -22.72 -5.80 -12.87
N ASP A 342 -21.43 -6.12 -13.04
CA ASP A 342 -20.34 -5.48 -12.31
C ASP A 342 -20.27 -3.98 -12.58
N PHE A 343 -20.58 -3.50 -13.79
CA PHE A 343 -20.57 -2.06 -14.09
C PHE A 343 -21.58 -1.29 -13.24
N THR A 344 -22.75 -1.88 -12.99
CA THR A 344 -23.75 -1.31 -12.08
C THR A 344 -23.23 -1.31 -10.65
N LEU A 345 -22.61 -2.40 -10.19
CA LEU A 345 -22.03 -2.49 -8.85
C LEU A 345 -20.88 -1.49 -8.64
N LEU A 346 -20.02 -1.31 -9.64
CA LEU A 346 -18.90 -0.36 -9.62
C LEU A 346 -19.40 1.08 -9.58
N LYS A 347 -20.40 1.43 -10.39
CA LYS A 347 -21.07 2.74 -10.34
C LYS A 347 -21.71 3.00 -8.99
N GLN A 348 -22.41 2.01 -8.43
CA GLN A 348 -22.99 2.11 -7.09
C GLN A 348 -21.92 2.30 -6.02
N MET A 349 -20.76 1.65 -6.16
CA MET A 349 -19.62 1.82 -5.25
C MET A 349 -19.00 3.22 -5.35
N GLY A 350 -19.21 3.95 -6.45
CA GLY A 350 -18.62 5.28 -6.70
C GLY A 350 -17.29 5.24 -7.46
N VAL A 351 -16.98 4.11 -8.10
CA VAL A 351 -15.83 4.00 -9.02
C VAL A 351 -16.04 4.95 -10.20
N ASN A 352 -14.98 5.69 -10.56
CA ASN A 352 -15.01 6.61 -11.71
C ASN A 352 -13.88 6.37 -12.71
N ALA A 353 -12.99 5.40 -12.45
CA ALA A 353 -11.98 4.98 -13.39
C ALA A 353 -11.64 3.50 -13.23
N PHE A 354 -11.23 2.88 -14.31
CA PHE A 354 -10.48 1.64 -14.26
C PHE A 354 -9.00 1.87 -14.46
N ARG A 355 -8.17 0.94 -13.99
CA ARG A 355 -6.77 0.81 -14.40
C ARG A 355 -6.56 -0.54 -15.07
N HIS A 356 -6.05 -0.55 -16.29
CA HIS A 356 -5.71 -1.78 -17.01
C HIS A 356 -4.40 -1.64 -17.80
N TYR A 357 -3.65 -2.74 -17.87
CA TYR A 357 -2.46 -2.85 -18.73
C TYR A 357 -2.74 -3.79 -19.89
N HIS A 358 -2.34 -3.40 -21.11
CA HIS A 358 -2.47 -4.23 -22.32
C HIS A 358 -3.85 -4.89 -22.53
N GLY A 359 -4.89 -4.32 -21.94
CA GLY A 359 -6.19 -4.97 -21.73
C GLY A 359 -7.38 -4.10 -22.12
N ALA A 360 -7.17 -2.99 -22.83
CA ALA A 360 -8.23 -2.15 -23.38
C ALA A 360 -8.72 -2.67 -24.75
N SER A 361 -8.98 -3.98 -24.85
CA SER A 361 -9.24 -4.68 -26.12
C SER A 361 -10.60 -4.38 -26.75
N ASN A 362 -11.56 -3.89 -25.96
CA ASN A 362 -12.93 -3.62 -26.40
C ASN A 362 -13.34 -2.16 -26.16
N LYS A 363 -13.14 -1.31 -27.17
CA LYS A 363 -13.43 0.12 -27.07
C LYS A 363 -14.92 0.44 -26.95
N GLU A 364 -15.79 -0.42 -27.49
CA GLU A 364 -17.24 -0.22 -27.38
C GLU A 364 -17.70 -0.43 -25.92
N LEU A 365 -17.18 -1.46 -25.26
CA LEU A 365 -17.43 -1.71 -23.84
C LEU A 365 -16.92 -0.56 -22.95
N LEU A 366 -15.72 -0.04 -23.24
CA LEU A 366 -15.15 1.07 -22.48
C LEU A 366 -15.91 2.39 -22.70
N ARG A 367 -16.43 2.64 -23.92
CA ARG A 367 -17.36 3.75 -24.15
C ARG A 367 -18.65 3.58 -23.38
N ASP A 368 -19.22 2.38 -23.35
CA ASP A 368 -20.41 2.09 -22.56
C ASP A 368 -20.17 2.32 -21.05
N ALA A 369 -19.04 1.84 -20.52
CA ALA A 369 -18.62 2.10 -19.15
C ALA A 369 -18.56 3.61 -18.83
N TYR A 370 -18.00 4.40 -19.75
CA TYR A 370 -17.94 5.85 -19.59
C TYR A 370 -19.30 6.53 -19.72
N GLU A 371 -20.04 6.28 -20.81
CA GLU A 371 -21.27 6.98 -21.15
C GLU A 371 -22.43 6.62 -20.21
N ASN A 372 -22.56 5.35 -19.83
CA ASN A 372 -23.68 4.86 -19.04
C ASN A 372 -23.35 4.69 -17.55
N TYR A 373 -22.08 4.54 -17.21
CA TYR A 373 -21.65 4.31 -15.83
C TYR A 373 -20.73 5.40 -15.26
N GLY A 374 -20.21 6.31 -16.09
CA GLY A 374 -19.31 7.37 -15.65
C GLY A 374 -17.90 6.87 -15.31
N ILE A 375 -17.49 5.72 -15.85
CA ILE A 375 -16.22 5.08 -15.54
C ILE A 375 -15.24 5.33 -16.70
N MET A 376 -14.22 6.13 -16.44
CA MET A 376 -13.11 6.41 -17.35
C MET A 376 -12.06 5.27 -17.32
N SER A 377 -11.01 5.37 -18.11
CA SER A 377 -9.92 4.39 -18.16
C SER A 377 -8.55 5.04 -18.08
N ILE A 378 -7.75 4.54 -17.14
CA ILE A 378 -6.30 4.70 -17.11
C ILE A 378 -5.72 3.55 -17.93
N VAL A 379 -5.07 3.87 -19.04
CA VAL A 379 -4.61 2.89 -20.02
C VAL A 379 -3.09 2.75 -19.92
N GLY A 380 -2.63 1.52 -19.68
CA GLY A 380 -1.24 1.23 -19.37
C GLY A 380 -0.51 0.29 -20.32
N ASP A 381 0.80 0.49 -20.41
CA ASP A 381 1.77 -0.43 -21.03
C ASP A 381 2.83 -0.82 -20.00
N MET A 382 3.16 -2.12 -19.92
CA MET A 382 4.12 -2.67 -18.96
C MET A 382 5.54 -2.17 -19.17
N LEU A 383 5.83 -1.54 -20.31
CA LEU A 383 7.12 -0.96 -20.64
C LEU A 383 8.26 -1.97 -20.40
N GLY A 384 8.09 -3.22 -20.81
CA GLY A 384 9.10 -4.25 -20.65
C GLY A 384 9.16 -4.93 -19.29
N MET A 385 8.38 -4.49 -18.29
CA MET A 385 8.20 -5.31 -17.09
C MET A 385 7.66 -6.69 -17.50
N TYR A 386 8.16 -7.75 -16.86
CA TYR A 386 7.78 -9.13 -17.18
C TYR A 386 8.08 -9.59 -18.62
N ALA A 387 9.07 -8.97 -19.28
CA ALA A 387 9.42 -9.15 -20.69
C ALA A 387 8.31 -8.74 -21.69
N VAL A 388 7.27 -8.05 -21.22
CA VAL A 388 6.11 -7.69 -22.03
C VAL A 388 6.42 -6.51 -22.92
N GLY A 389 6.16 -6.65 -24.22
CA GLY A 389 6.41 -5.60 -25.23
C GLY A 389 7.88 -5.46 -25.67
N SER A 390 8.86 -5.91 -24.87
CA SER A 390 10.29 -5.84 -25.22
C SER A 390 10.75 -6.92 -26.21
N GLY A 391 10.06 -8.05 -26.23
CA GLY A 391 10.43 -9.21 -27.05
C GLY A 391 11.54 -10.10 -26.45
N ALA A 392 12.08 -9.71 -25.29
CA ALA A 392 13.10 -10.44 -24.54
C ALA A 392 12.64 -11.85 -24.14
N ASP A 393 13.59 -12.75 -23.90
CA ASP A 393 13.32 -13.97 -23.14
C ASP A 393 13.10 -13.63 -21.66
N TRP A 394 12.30 -14.43 -20.95
CA TRP A 394 11.99 -14.23 -19.54
C TRP A 394 13.24 -14.23 -18.66
N HIS A 395 14.16 -15.18 -18.83
CA HIS A 395 15.35 -15.30 -17.96
C HIS A 395 16.46 -14.32 -18.35
N GLU A 396 16.48 -13.84 -19.60
CA GLU A 396 17.33 -12.72 -19.99
C GLU A 396 16.80 -11.40 -19.41
N GLY A 397 15.48 -11.27 -19.40
CA GLY A 397 14.72 -10.10 -18.98
C GLY A 397 14.86 -8.94 -19.96
N THR A 398 13.93 -7.99 -19.88
CA THR A 398 14.05 -6.73 -20.62
C THR A 398 15.34 -6.01 -20.23
N ASP A 399 16.17 -5.73 -21.23
CA ASP A 399 17.35 -4.87 -21.13
C ASP A 399 17.02 -3.46 -21.66
N TYR A 400 17.01 -2.47 -20.76
CA TYR A 400 16.69 -1.07 -21.08
C TYR A 400 17.83 -0.33 -21.78
N THR A 401 18.97 -0.99 -22.02
CA THR A 401 20.07 -0.48 -22.86
C THR A 401 20.09 -1.10 -24.25
N ASN A 402 19.30 -2.14 -24.49
CA ASN A 402 19.23 -2.83 -25.77
C ASN A 402 18.34 -2.04 -26.76
N PRO A 403 18.88 -1.56 -27.89
CA PRO A 403 18.11 -0.76 -28.86
C PRO A 403 16.90 -1.49 -29.47
N GLU A 404 16.97 -2.81 -29.65
CA GLU A 404 15.85 -3.59 -30.22
C GLU A 404 14.71 -3.73 -29.20
N HIS A 405 15.03 -3.94 -27.92
CA HIS A 405 14.02 -3.95 -26.86
C HIS A 405 13.36 -2.57 -26.71
N GLN A 406 14.18 -1.50 -26.67
CA GLN A 406 13.68 -0.12 -26.64
C GLN A 406 12.75 0.18 -27.81
N LYS A 407 13.12 -0.23 -29.02
CA LYS A 407 12.30 -0.07 -30.22
C LYS A 407 10.99 -0.84 -30.14
N ALA A 408 11.02 -2.09 -29.69
CA ALA A 408 9.82 -2.92 -29.54
C ALA A 408 8.85 -2.33 -28.50
N MET A 409 9.35 -1.89 -27.35
CA MET A 409 8.55 -1.23 -26.32
C MET A 409 7.97 0.12 -26.81
N LYS A 410 8.77 0.94 -27.50
CA LYS A 410 8.27 2.19 -28.11
C LYS A 410 7.15 1.93 -29.11
N GLU A 411 7.24 0.87 -29.91
CA GLU A 411 6.18 0.50 -30.85
C GLU A 411 4.91 -0.02 -30.13
N SER A 412 5.07 -0.83 -29.08
CA SER A 412 3.94 -1.26 -28.23
C SER A 412 3.16 -0.05 -27.68
N VAL A 413 3.88 0.89 -27.07
CA VAL A 413 3.29 2.12 -26.51
C VAL A 413 2.68 2.99 -27.61
N ARG A 414 3.37 3.16 -28.75
CA ARG A 414 2.84 3.94 -29.88
C ARG A 414 1.52 3.36 -30.37
N LYS A 415 1.41 2.03 -30.49
CA LYS A 415 0.17 1.36 -30.87
C LYS A 415 -0.95 1.65 -29.87
N MET A 416 -0.68 1.48 -28.57
CA MET A 416 -1.64 1.78 -27.49
C MET A 416 -2.14 3.23 -27.59
N VAL A 417 -1.23 4.19 -27.72
CA VAL A 417 -1.59 5.63 -27.82
C VAL A 417 -2.46 5.89 -29.05
N MET A 418 -2.03 5.42 -30.22
CA MET A 418 -2.78 5.64 -31.46
C MET A 418 -4.16 4.98 -31.47
N GLU A 419 -4.36 3.93 -30.67
CA GLU A 419 -5.64 3.22 -30.57
C GLU A 419 -6.66 3.93 -29.68
N HIS A 420 -6.21 4.62 -28.61
CA HIS A 420 -7.08 5.17 -27.57
C HIS A 420 -7.02 6.68 -27.34
N LYS A 421 -6.04 7.42 -27.88
CA LYS A 421 -5.86 8.87 -27.59
C LYS A 421 -7.07 9.77 -27.89
N ASP A 422 -7.92 9.35 -28.83
CA ASP A 422 -9.10 10.09 -29.27
C ASP A 422 -10.39 9.58 -28.59
N GLU A 423 -10.28 8.65 -27.63
CA GLU A 423 -11.41 8.05 -26.93
C GLU A 423 -11.84 8.91 -25.73
N PRO A 424 -13.13 9.16 -25.54
CA PRO A 424 -13.62 10.06 -24.49
C PRO A 424 -13.49 9.47 -23.08
N TYR A 425 -13.29 8.16 -22.97
CA TYR A 425 -13.08 7.51 -21.68
C TYR A 425 -11.64 7.64 -21.17
N LEU A 426 -10.68 8.08 -21.99
CA LEU A 426 -9.28 8.10 -21.58
C LEU A 426 -9.03 9.18 -20.51
N LEU A 427 -8.51 8.76 -19.35
CA LEU A 427 -8.15 9.67 -18.27
C LEU A 427 -6.68 10.09 -18.37
N PHE A 428 -5.74 9.14 -18.27
CA PHE A 428 -4.32 9.38 -18.51
C PHE A 428 -3.60 8.07 -18.86
N TRP A 429 -2.38 8.20 -19.36
CA TRP A 429 -1.50 7.07 -19.68
C TRP A 429 -0.67 6.65 -18.47
N VAL A 430 -0.42 5.35 -18.30
CA VAL A 430 0.53 4.86 -17.28
C VAL A 430 1.60 3.96 -17.90
N LEU A 431 2.86 4.26 -17.61
CA LEU A 431 4.01 3.49 -18.06
C LEU A 431 4.56 2.60 -16.94
N SER A 432 4.85 1.35 -17.29
CA SER A 432 5.36 0.30 -16.40
C SER A 432 4.38 -0.11 -15.30
N ASN A 433 4.70 -1.18 -14.57
CA ASN A 433 4.07 -1.62 -13.32
C ASN A 433 5.17 -2.14 -12.40
N GLU A 434 5.57 -1.34 -11.39
CA GLU A 434 6.68 -1.68 -10.48
C GLU A 434 8.00 -1.98 -11.21
N GLY A 435 8.30 -1.25 -12.27
CA GLY A 435 9.47 -1.52 -13.11
C GLY A 435 10.80 -1.57 -12.34
N ASN A 436 10.90 -0.84 -11.22
CA ASN A 436 12.06 -0.80 -10.33
C ASN A 436 12.29 -2.06 -9.50
N TYR A 437 11.29 -2.95 -9.40
CA TYR A 437 11.48 -4.27 -8.81
C TYR A 437 11.95 -5.31 -9.82
N GLY A 438 11.86 -5.05 -11.12
CA GLY A 438 12.22 -6.02 -12.16
C GLY A 438 13.67 -6.49 -12.10
N PHE A 439 13.91 -7.78 -11.89
CA PHE A 439 15.24 -8.40 -12.00
C PHE A 439 15.15 -9.68 -12.84
N LYS A 440 16.25 -10.11 -13.46
CA LYS A 440 16.28 -11.32 -14.28
C LYS A 440 16.48 -12.56 -13.43
N GLY A 441 16.06 -13.72 -13.92
CA GLY A 441 16.27 -14.98 -13.23
C GLY A 441 17.74 -15.40 -13.22
N ASP A 442 18.20 -15.98 -12.11
CA ASP A 442 19.50 -16.63 -11.98
C ASP A 442 19.33 -18.14 -11.74
N PRO A 443 19.57 -19.00 -12.75
CA PRO A 443 19.39 -20.44 -12.63
C PRO A 443 20.17 -21.11 -11.48
N GLU A 444 21.23 -20.46 -10.97
CA GLU A 444 22.07 -20.97 -9.89
C GLU A 444 21.60 -20.52 -8.49
N ALA A 445 20.62 -19.61 -8.39
CA ALA A 445 20.17 -19.09 -7.11
C ALA A 445 19.46 -20.14 -6.24
N GLU A 446 19.56 -19.99 -4.93
CA GLU A 446 18.94 -20.92 -3.97
C GLU A 446 17.42 -20.70 -3.89
N LEU A 447 16.98 -19.44 -3.90
CA LEU A 447 15.57 -19.08 -3.79
C LEU A 447 14.87 -19.21 -5.14
N LEU A 448 13.64 -19.71 -5.13
CA LEU A 448 12.84 -19.87 -6.35
C LEU A 448 12.58 -18.52 -7.04
N VAL A 449 12.30 -17.47 -6.25
CA VAL A 449 12.07 -16.11 -6.76
C VAL A 449 13.29 -15.56 -7.48
N ASP A 450 14.49 -15.81 -6.95
CA ASP A 450 15.75 -15.39 -7.58
C ASP A 450 16.04 -16.21 -8.84
N ARG A 451 15.69 -17.49 -8.84
CA ARG A 451 15.82 -18.37 -10.02
C ARG A 451 14.92 -17.96 -11.17
N MET A 452 13.67 -17.64 -10.86
CA MET A 452 12.68 -17.27 -11.87
C MET A 452 12.88 -15.84 -12.35
N GLY A 453 13.20 -14.90 -11.45
CA GLY A 453 13.20 -13.48 -11.78
C GLY A 453 11.81 -12.95 -12.14
N LEU A 454 11.78 -11.70 -12.58
CA LEU A 454 10.60 -10.91 -12.96
C LEU A 454 10.69 -10.40 -14.41
N GLY A 455 11.42 -11.10 -15.28
CA GLY A 455 11.46 -10.81 -16.70
C GLY A 455 12.00 -9.42 -17.09
N SER A 456 12.78 -8.75 -16.23
CA SER A 456 13.20 -7.36 -16.43
C SER A 456 14.56 -7.10 -15.77
N ASN A 457 15.37 -6.19 -16.29
CA ASN A 457 16.59 -5.73 -15.61
C ASN A 457 16.39 -4.37 -14.91
N GLY A 458 15.14 -3.90 -14.78
CA GLY A 458 14.79 -2.56 -14.30
C GLY A 458 15.37 -2.18 -12.94
N LYS A 459 15.44 -3.11 -11.97
CA LYS A 459 16.07 -2.92 -10.66
C LYS A 459 17.56 -2.61 -10.77
N LYS A 460 18.27 -3.30 -11.66
CA LYS A 460 19.71 -3.10 -11.90
C LYS A 460 20.00 -1.90 -12.81
N GLN A 461 19.10 -1.64 -13.76
CA GLN A 461 19.19 -0.59 -14.78
C GLN A 461 18.19 0.54 -14.51
N TYR A 462 17.95 0.87 -13.24
CA TYR A 462 16.85 1.77 -12.86
C TYR A 462 16.98 3.13 -13.53
N ARG A 463 18.20 3.69 -13.59
CA ARG A 463 18.45 4.98 -14.23
C ARG A 463 18.19 4.94 -15.73
N GLU A 464 18.62 3.88 -16.42
CA GLU A 464 18.39 3.68 -17.84
C GLU A 464 16.90 3.45 -18.14
N MET A 465 16.21 2.67 -17.30
CA MET A 465 14.77 2.46 -17.39
C MET A 465 14.00 3.78 -17.25
N TYR A 466 14.28 4.59 -16.23
CA TYR A 466 13.60 5.88 -16.05
C TYR A 466 13.92 6.86 -17.17
N THR A 467 15.18 6.89 -17.65
CA THR A 467 15.57 7.72 -18.80
C THR A 467 14.79 7.31 -20.04
N PHE A 468 14.69 6.00 -20.32
CA PHE A 468 13.91 5.46 -21.41
C PHE A 468 12.40 5.76 -21.25
N ALA A 469 11.86 5.62 -20.03
CA ALA A 469 10.47 5.97 -19.74
C ALA A 469 10.18 7.44 -20.04
N ASN A 470 11.14 8.36 -19.77
CA ASN A 470 10.99 9.76 -20.14
C ASN A 470 10.99 9.97 -21.66
N GLU A 471 11.87 9.29 -22.40
CA GLU A 471 11.85 9.33 -23.88
C GLU A 471 10.51 8.83 -24.44
N VAL A 472 9.92 7.79 -23.82
CA VAL A 472 8.60 7.29 -24.19
C VAL A 472 7.50 8.30 -23.82
N ALA A 473 7.58 8.95 -22.67
CA ALA A 473 6.64 10.01 -22.28
C ALA A 473 6.67 11.20 -23.25
N GLN A 474 7.84 11.60 -23.73
CA GLN A 474 7.99 12.61 -24.79
C GLN A 474 7.26 12.19 -26.07
N MET A 475 7.48 10.94 -26.51
CA MET A 475 6.78 10.39 -27.67
C MET A 475 5.26 10.36 -27.47
N ILE A 476 4.76 9.99 -26.29
CA ILE A 476 3.33 10.03 -25.99
C ILE A 476 2.81 11.46 -26.13
N LYS A 477 3.48 12.45 -25.53
CA LYS A 477 3.07 13.87 -25.60
C LYS A 477 3.07 14.44 -27.02
N GLU A 478 3.97 13.97 -27.89
CA GLU A 478 3.96 14.33 -29.31
C GLU A 478 2.73 13.77 -30.04
N LEU A 479 2.31 12.55 -29.68
CA LEU A 479 1.19 11.85 -30.32
C LEU A 479 -0.18 12.27 -29.74
N ASP A 480 -0.20 12.58 -28.46
CA ASP A 480 -1.33 12.93 -27.64
C ASP A 480 -0.95 14.01 -26.60
N PRO A 481 -1.07 15.30 -26.96
CA PRO A 481 -0.82 16.40 -26.03
C PRO A 481 -1.98 16.61 -25.03
N ASN A 482 -3.09 15.86 -25.15
CA ASN A 482 -4.32 16.12 -24.42
C ASN A 482 -4.44 15.34 -23.11
N HIS A 483 -3.56 14.37 -22.85
CA HIS A 483 -3.61 13.56 -21.63
C HIS A 483 -2.27 13.54 -20.87
N PRO A 484 -2.30 13.54 -19.52
CA PRO A 484 -1.11 13.34 -18.71
C PRO A 484 -0.46 11.96 -18.90
N VAL A 485 0.82 11.85 -18.52
CA VAL A 485 1.57 10.58 -18.48
C VAL A 485 2.04 10.30 -17.05
N ALA A 486 1.70 9.12 -16.54
CA ALA A 486 2.14 8.60 -15.25
C ALA A 486 3.20 7.49 -15.42
N PHE A 487 3.96 7.24 -14.36
CA PHE A 487 4.82 6.05 -14.25
C PHE A 487 4.48 5.27 -12.99
N SER A 488 4.29 3.95 -13.08
CA SER A 488 3.99 3.08 -11.94
C SER A 488 5.28 2.51 -11.32
N ASN A 489 5.70 3.06 -10.19
CA ASN A 489 6.83 2.58 -9.41
C ASN A 489 6.37 1.60 -8.30
N GLY A 490 7.27 0.81 -7.75
CA GLY A 490 7.06 0.10 -6.49
C GLY A 490 7.66 0.91 -5.36
N GLU A 491 6.83 1.41 -4.43
CA GLU A 491 7.26 2.34 -3.36
C GLU A 491 7.93 3.64 -3.90
N THR A 492 8.52 4.45 -3.03
CA THR A 492 9.34 5.63 -3.33
C THR A 492 10.82 5.29 -3.54
N ILE A 493 11.12 4.03 -3.87
CA ILE A 493 12.50 3.61 -4.15
C ILE A 493 12.96 4.25 -5.47
N PHE A 494 14.19 4.78 -5.47
CA PHE A 494 14.82 5.56 -6.53
C PHE A 494 14.08 6.85 -6.92
N ILE A 495 13.21 7.38 -6.06
CA ILE A 495 12.42 8.57 -6.33
C ILE A 495 13.26 9.81 -6.67
N GLN A 496 14.48 9.93 -6.12
CA GLN A 496 15.42 11.00 -6.48
C GLN A 496 15.83 10.87 -7.95
N THR A 497 16.16 9.66 -8.40
CA THR A 497 16.52 9.42 -9.81
C THR A 497 15.33 9.72 -10.73
N ILE A 498 14.11 9.33 -10.35
CA ILE A 498 12.90 9.68 -11.09
C ILE A 498 12.78 11.20 -11.22
N GLY A 499 12.93 11.94 -10.13
CA GLY A 499 12.91 13.40 -10.13
C GLY A 499 13.95 14.04 -11.06
N GLU A 500 15.13 13.44 -11.15
CA GLU A 500 16.23 13.92 -12.01
C GLU A 500 16.02 13.65 -13.50
N VAL A 501 15.56 12.44 -13.87
CA VAL A 501 15.63 11.97 -15.27
C VAL A 501 14.28 11.88 -15.98
N THR A 502 13.18 12.23 -15.29
CA THR A 502 11.82 12.13 -15.86
C THR A 502 11.04 13.46 -15.94
N PRO A 503 11.57 14.54 -16.55
CA PRO A 503 10.88 15.83 -16.63
C PRO A 503 9.52 15.78 -17.36
N ASP A 504 9.34 14.84 -18.29
CA ASP A 504 8.14 14.68 -19.13
C ASP A 504 7.12 13.68 -18.55
N ILE A 505 7.42 13.03 -17.44
CA ILE A 505 6.41 12.26 -16.69
C ILE A 505 5.70 13.23 -15.74
N ASP A 506 4.36 13.28 -15.79
CA ASP A 506 3.57 14.28 -15.07
C ASP A 506 3.15 13.82 -13.67
N ILE A 507 2.94 12.52 -13.52
CA ILE A 507 2.41 11.89 -12.30
C ILE A 507 3.37 10.81 -11.81
N PHE A 508 3.80 10.91 -10.56
CA PHE A 508 4.46 9.81 -9.87
C PHE A 508 3.38 8.82 -9.38
N GLY A 509 3.40 7.62 -9.96
CA GLY A 509 2.56 6.51 -9.56
C GLY A 509 3.33 5.54 -8.64
N ALA A 510 2.68 4.99 -7.62
CA ALA A 510 3.28 3.92 -6.82
C ALA A 510 2.29 2.82 -6.41
N ASN A 511 2.73 1.57 -6.53
CA ASN A 511 2.15 0.45 -5.81
C ASN A 511 2.73 0.48 -4.39
N ALA A 512 1.86 0.59 -3.38
CA ALA A 512 2.29 0.72 -2.00
C ALA A 512 1.33 0.05 -1.01
N TYR A 513 1.90 -0.68 -0.04
CA TYR A 513 1.18 -1.45 0.98
C TYR A 513 1.78 -1.15 2.36
N ARG A 514 1.57 0.07 2.87
CA ARG A 514 2.27 0.63 4.05
C ARG A 514 1.57 0.40 5.40
N GLY A 515 0.40 -0.23 5.43
CA GLY A 515 -0.34 -0.56 6.65
C GLY A 515 -1.70 0.15 6.73
N LYS A 516 -2.47 -0.14 7.80
CA LYS A 516 -3.85 0.35 7.98
C LYS A 516 -3.97 1.86 8.10
N ASP A 517 -2.91 2.55 8.51
CA ASP A 517 -2.92 4.00 8.78
C ASP A 517 -2.64 4.85 7.53
N GLY A 518 -2.46 4.21 6.36
CA GLY A 518 -2.17 4.87 5.08
C GLY A 518 -0.70 4.87 4.71
N PHE A 519 -0.26 5.90 3.98
CA PHE A 519 1.06 5.96 3.35
C PHE A 519 2.04 6.84 4.12
N GLY A 520 1.52 7.69 5.01
CA GLY A 520 2.29 8.50 5.94
C GLY A 520 2.85 9.78 5.31
N TYR A 521 3.17 10.76 6.15
CA TYR A 521 3.79 12.02 5.75
C TYR A 521 5.00 11.80 4.83
N SER A 522 5.83 10.80 5.13
CA SER A 522 7.05 10.49 4.38
C SER A 522 6.77 10.21 2.89
N PHE A 523 5.75 9.40 2.55
CA PHE A 523 5.41 9.11 1.15
C PHE A 523 5.09 10.39 0.38
N TRP A 524 4.09 11.11 0.86
CA TRP A 524 3.54 12.28 0.18
C TRP A 524 4.58 13.39 0.08
N ASN A 525 5.32 13.63 1.17
CA ASN A 525 6.36 14.65 1.22
C ASN A 525 7.54 14.30 0.31
N ASP A 526 7.97 13.02 0.24
CA ASP A 526 9.08 12.61 -0.61
C ASP A 526 8.73 12.78 -2.10
N VAL A 527 7.49 12.46 -2.50
CA VAL A 527 7.03 12.75 -3.87
C VAL A 527 7.11 14.24 -4.18
N LYS A 528 6.54 15.09 -3.31
CA LYS A 528 6.57 16.55 -3.51
C LYS A 528 8.00 17.09 -3.55
N ARG A 529 8.85 16.61 -2.65
CA ARG A 529 10.21 17.07 -2.46
C ARG A 529 11.13 16.68 -3.62
N PHE A 530 11.14 15.41 -3.99
CA PHE A 530 12.13 14.88 -4.93
C PHE A 530 11.69 15.00 -6.38
N THR A 531 10.38 15.01 -6.64
CA THR A 531 9.87 15.06 -8.02
C THR A 531 9.10 16.35 -8.33
N GLY A 532 8.48 16.97 -7.33
CA GLY A 532 7.55 18.09 -7.52
C GLY A 532 6.27 17.73 -8.28
N LYS A 533 5.99 16.44 -8.51
CA LYS A 533 4.88 15.91 -9.32
C LYS A 533 3.63 15.64 -8.47
N ALA A 534 2.52 15.43 -9.17
CA ALA A 534 1.32 14.82 -8.57
C ALA A 534 1.61 13.36 -8.16
N ALA A 535 0.93 12.87 -7.13
CA ALA A 535 1.05 11.53 -6.60
C ALA A 535 -0.26 10.74 -6.84
N PHE A 536 -0.13 9.52 -7.35
CA PHE A 536 -1.24 8.59 -7.56
C PHE A 536 -0.85 7.21 -7.03
N LEU A 537 -1.70 6.58 -6.24
CA LEU A 537 -1.47 5.20 -5.82
C LEU A 537 -1.91 4.30 -6.97
N THR A 538 -0.97 3.76 -7.73
CA THR A 538 -1.28 2.84 -8.82
C THR A 538 -1.80 1.53 -8.29
N GLU A 539 -1.46 1.14 -7.06
CA GLU A 539 -2.12 0.09 -6.28
C GLU A 539 -2.07 0.38 -4.79
N PHE A 540 -3.18 0.07 -4.12
CA PHE A 540 -3.25 -0.17 -2.67
C PHE A 540 -4.32 -1.23 -2.41
N GLY A 541 -4.16 -2.02 -1.34
CA GLY A 541 -5.05 -3.15 -1.09
C GLY A 541 -4.78 -3.82 0.25
N CYS A 542 -5.69 -4.70 0.66
CA CYS A 542 -5.53 -5.54 1.85
C CYS A 542 -6.23 -6.89 1.61
N PRO A 543 -5.62 -8.03 1.93
CA PRO A 543 -6.31 -9.31 1.89
C PRO A 543 -7.49 -9.35 2.85
N ALA A 544 -8.60 -9.95 2.43
CA ALA A 544 -9.74 -10.31 3.28
C ALA A 544 -9.61 -11.73 3.87
N PHE A 545 -8.38 -12.17 4.13
CA PHE A 545 -8.09 -13.47 4.74
C PHE A 545 -7.23 -13.30 5.98
N HIS A 546 -7.45 -14.19 6.95
CA HIS A 546 -6.67 -14.23 8.17
C HIS A 546 -6.60 -15.67 8.69
N ASN A 547 -5.40 -16.23 8.78
CA ASN A 547 -5.20 -17.65 9.09
C ASN A 547 -5.76 -18.14 10.44
N ARG A 548 -6.07 -17.24 11.36
CA ARG A 548 -6.58 -17.53 12.72
C ARG A 548 -7.94 -16.91 13.06
N ARG A 549 -8.63 -16.29 12.10
CA ARG A 549 -9.93 -15.61 12.34
C ARG A 549 -10.97 -16.12 11.34
N SER A 550 -12.24 -15.85 11.63
CA SER A 550 -13.30 -16.13 10.66
C SER A 550 -13.21 -15.19 9.44
N LEU A 551 -13.81 -15.59 8.33
CA LEU A 551 -13.87 -14.76 7.13
C LEU A 551 -14.59 -13.43 7.40
N GLU A 552 -15.64 -13.43 8.22
CA GLU A 552 -16.36 -12.21 8.60
C GLU A 552 -15.45 -11.22 9.35
N GLU A 553 -14.65 -11.70 10.29
CA GLU A 553 -13.67 -10.86 10.99
C GLU A 553 -12.56 -10.37 10.05
N ALA A 554 -12.11 -11.20 9.11
CA ALA A 554 -11.13 -10.79 8.10
C ALA A 554 -11.67 -9.72 7.14
N GLU A 555 -12.96 -9.77 6.76
CA GLU A 555 -13.62 -8.73 5.97
C GLU A 555 -13.68 -7.38 6.73
N VAL A 556 -13.88 -7.41 8.05
CA VAL A 556 -13.85 -6.20 8.89
C VAL A 556 -12.44 -5.61 8.92
N LEU A 557 -11.42 -6.44 9.14
CA LEU A 557 -10.02 -6.00 9.14
C LEU A 557 -9.61 -5.42 7.78
N GLN A 558 -10.03 -6.04 6.68
CA GLN A 558 -9.83 -5.50 5.34
C GLN A 558 -10.45 -4.11 5.20
N MET A 559 -11.70 -3.95 5.66
CA MET A 559 -12.41 -2.68 5.59
C MET A 559 -11.70 -1.59 6.40
N GLU A 560 -11.24 -1.89 7.63
CA GLU A 560 -10.52 -0.92 8.47
C GLU A 560 -9.19 -0.49 7.83
N TYR A 561 -8.44 -1.42 7.26
CA TYR A 561 -7.21 -1.13 6.53
C TYR A 561 -7.45 -0.19 5.34
N LEU A 562 -8.42 -0.57 4.49
CA LEU A 562 -8.74 0.18 3.27
C LEU A 562 -9.36 1.54 3.58
N LYS A 563 -10.09 1.66 4.69
CA LYS A 563 -10.59 2.94 5.22
C LYS A 563 -9.44 3.89 5.50
N GLY A 564 -8.46 3.50 6.31
CA GLY A 564 -7.35 4.38 6.67
C GLY A 564 -6.45 4.73 5.47
N ASN A 565 -6.27 3.79 4.54
CA ASN A 565 -5.60 4.06 3.25
C ASN A 565 -6.30 5.16 2.45
N TRP A 566 -7.62 5.05 2.28
CA TRP A 566 -8.38 6.03 1.52
C TRP A 566 -8.48 7.38 2.24
N GLU A 567 -8.63 7.39 3.57
CA GLU A 567 -8.61 8.60 4.38
C GLU A 567 -7.28 9.35 4.26
N ASP A 568 -6.14 8.66 4.20
CA ASP A 568 -4.82 9.29 3.98
C ASP A 568 -4.63 9.81 2.55
N ILE A 569 -5.08 9.06 1.53
CA ILE A 569 -5.10 9.51 0.12
C ILE A 569 -5.89 10.82 0.00
N PHE A 570 -7.08 10.87 0.61
CA PHE A 570 -7.95 12.03 0.54
C PHE A 570 -7.45 13.19 1.40
N TYR A 571 -6.86 12.92 2.55
CA TYR A 571 -6.23 13.94 3.38
C TYR A 571 -5.12 14.70 2.63
N ASN A 572 -4.37 14.03 1.76
CA ASN A 572 -3.26 14.63 1.01
C ASN A 572 -3.64 15.22 -0.36
N ARG A 573 -4.94 15.36 -0.67
CA ARG A 573 -5.43 15.99 -1.90
C ARG A 573 -5.17 17.51 -1.90
N ALA A 574 -5.24 18.15 -3.07
CA ALA A 574 -5.16 19.61 -3.17
C ALA A 574 -6.08 20.31 -2.16
N GLY A 575 -5.56 21.33 -1.48
CA GLY A 575 -6.25 22.04 -0.41
C GLY A 575 -6.01 21.47 0.99
N SER A 576 -5.48 20.25 1.13
CA SER A 576 -5.26 19.58 2.41
C SER A 576 -3.91 18.85 2.44
N GLY A 577 -3.42 18.50 3.64
CA GLY A 577 -2.17 17.75 3.82
C GLY A 577 -1.01 18.31 2.98
N ILE A 578 -0.25 17.41 2.32
CA ILE A 578 0.83 17.78 1.39
C ILE A 578 0.32 18.39 0.08
N GLY A 579 -0.91 18.04 -0.33
CA GLY A 579 -1.62 18.66 -1.44
C GLY A 579 -1.33 18.07 -2.83
N ASN A 580 -0.63 16.93 -2.91
CA ASN A 580 -0.21 16.33 -4.18
C ASN A 580 -0.96 15.05 -4.57
N SER A 581 -1.85 14.51 -3.73
CA SER A 581 -2.64 13.32 -4.06
C SER A 581 -3.73 13.63 -5.08
N ILE A 582 -3.79 12.86 -6.16
CA ILE A 582 -4.89 12.90 -7.14
C ILE A 582 -5.83 11.69 -7.04
N GLY A 583 -5.56 10.76 -6.12
CA GLY A 583 -6.36 9.55 -5.89
C GLY A 583 -5.55 8.26 -5.93
N GLY A 584 -6.23 7.14 -6.17
CA GLY A 584 -5.58 5.84 -6.25
C GLY A 584 -6.43 4.76 -6.91
N THR A 585 -5.80 3.63 -7.18
CA THR A 585 -6.42 2.40 -7.69
C THR A 585 -6.49 1.37 -6.57
N LEU A 586 -7.72 1.03 -6.18
CA LEU A 586 -7.94 -0.08 -5.26
C LEU A 586 -7.65 -1.40 -6.00
N PHE A 587 -6.74 -2.19 -5.44
CA PHE A 587 -6.46 -3.55 -5.87
C PHE A 587 -7.13 -4.50 -4.85
N GLN A 588 -8.29 -5.09 -5.17
CA GLN A 588 -9.00 -5.07 -6.46
C GLN A 588 -10.53 -5.24 -6.32
N PHE A 589 -11.28 -5.23 -7.42
CA PHE A 589 -12.74 -5.41 -7.36
C PHE A 589 -13.13 -6.81 -6.88
N ILE A 590 -12.51 -7.86 -7.42
CA ILE A 590 -12.91 -9.25 -7.23
C ILE A 590 -11.71 -10.15 -6.99
N ASP A 591 -11.89 -11.18 -6.16
CA ASP A 591 -10.89 -12.22 -5.95
C ASP A 591 -10.48 -12.96 -7.23
N GLU A 592 -9.20 -13.27 -7.33
CA GLU A 592 -8.55 -13.89 -8.48
C GLU A 592 -8.01 -15.28 -8.12
N TRP A 593 -8.76 -16.35 -8.40
CA TRP A 593 -8.36 -17.73 -8.08
C TRP A 593 -7.50 -18.32 -9.21
N TRP A 594 -6.20 -18.04 -9.20
CA TRP A 594 -5.24 -18.58 -10.17
C TRP A 594 -3.75 -18.50 -9.79
N LYS A 595 -3.46 -18.00 -8.59
CA LYS A 595 -2.15 -17.78 -7.95
C LYS A 595 -1.91 -18.74 -6.77
N ALA A 596 -2.90 -19.54 -6.37
CA ALA A 596 -2.74 -20.53 -5.30
C ALA A 596 -1.70 -21.60 -5.67
N GLY A 597 -0.72 -21.82 -4.80
CA GLY A 597 0.31 -22.85 -4.96
C GLY A 597 1.68 -22.30 -5.38
N PRO A 598 2.75 -23.11 -5.30
CA PRO A 598 4.08 -22.66 -5.65
C PRO A 598 4.28 -22.66 -7.18
N PRO A 599 5.06 -21.72 -7.74
CA PRO A 599 5.46 -21.75 -9.13
C PRO A 599 6.21 -23.05 -9.47
N PRO A 600 6.05 -23.58 -10.69
CA PRO A 600 5.11 -23.14 -11.73
C PRO A 600 3.70 -23.77 -11.58
N GLU A 601 3.44 -24.54 -10.52
CA GLU A 601 2.24 -25.36 -10.31
C GLU A 601 1.14 -24.60 -9.57
N PHE A 602 0.64 -23.54 -10.21
CA PHE A 602 -0.52 -22.80 -9.71
C PHE A 602 -1.83 -23.53 -9.99
N ASP A 603 -2.71 -23.57 -8.99
CA ASP A 603 -4.04 -24.19 -9.04
C ASP A 603 -5.13 -23.13 -9.27
N PRO A 604 -5.75 -23.06 -10.46
CA PRO A 604 -6.83 -22.12 -10.74
C PRO A 604 -8.19 -22.51 -10.16
N PHE A 605 -8.27 -23.61 -9.40
CA PHE A 605 -9.48 -24.05 -8.72
C PHE A 605 -9.42 -23.92 -7.21
N ALA A 606 -8.25 -23.58 -6.65
CA ALA A 606 -8.07 -23.36 -5.23
C ALA A 606 -7.91 -21.86 -4.95
N GLN A 607 -8.45 -21.40 -3.83
CA GLN A 607 -8.11 -20.09 -3.29
C GLN A 607 -6.91 -20.22 -2.34
N GLU A 608 -5.96 -19.31 -2.46
CA GLU A 608 -4.73 -19.23 -1.67
C GLU A 608 -5.03 -19.15 -0.17
N THR A 609 -4.30 -19.88 0.67
CA THR A 609 -4.40 -19.73 2.14
C THR A 609 -3.04 -19.70 2.84
N VAL A 610 -1.98 -19.74 2.04
CA VAL A 610 -0.58 -19.67 2.46
C VAL A 610 -0.07 -18.32 2.02
N GLY A 611 0.46 -17.51 2.92
CA GLY A 611 0.80 -16.13 2.59
C GLY A 611 2.01 -15.98 1.67
N ASP A 612 1.90 -15.09 0.69
CA ASP A 612 2.95 -14.79 -0.30
C ASP A 612 4.20 -14.19 0.32
N PHE A 613 4.05 -13.08 1.02
CA PHE A 613 5.15 -12.38 1.65
C PHE A 613 4.72 -11.65 2.89
N LYS A 614 5.67 -11.41 3.79
CA LYS A 614 5.41 -10.68 5.03
C LYS A 614 5.38 -9.17 4.76
N ALA A 615 4.32 -8.54 5.21
CA ALA A 615 4.18 -7.08 5.25
C ALA A 615 3.21 -6.70 6.38
N ASP A 616 2.86 -5.42 6.48
CA ASP A 616 2.01 -4.90 7.56
C ASP A 616 0.51 -5.16 7.33
N PHE A 617 0.16 -6.38 6.94
CA PHE A 617 -1.22 -6.85 6.78
C PHE A 617 -1.78 -7.40 8.09
N PRO A 618 -3.11 -7.54 8.23
CA PRO A 618 -3.73 -7.93 9.51
C PRO A 618 -3.20 -9.22 10.13
N ASP A 619 -2.94 -10.27 9.32
CA ASP A 619 -2.32 -11.51 9.81
C ASP A 619 -0.78 -11.55 9.61
N GLY A 620 -0.22 -10.48 9.05
CA GLY A 620 1.19 -10.33 8.71
C GLY A 620 1.60 -10.79 7.32
N TRP A 621 0.66 -11.24 6.49
CA TRP A 621 0.94 -11.81 5.19
C TRP A 621 0.08 -11.20 4.08
N MET A 622 0.68 -11.08 2.90
CA MET A 622 -0.08 -10.93 1.66
C MET A 622 -0.74 -12.27 1.32
N HIS A 623 -2.00 -12.22 0.92
CA HIS A 623 -2.71 -13.31 0.25
C HIS A 623 -3.40 -12.67 -0.96
N GLU A 624 -2.69 -12.62 -2.09
CA GLU A 624 -3.05 -11.75 -3.22
C GLU A 624 -4.45 -12.06 -3.77
N GLU A 625 -4.86 -13.34 -3.72
CA GLU A 625 -6.17 -13.78 -4.21
C GLU A 625 -7.35 -13.31 -3.35
N TRP A 626 -7.09 -12.73 -2.18
CA TRP A 626 -8.10 -12.18 -1.26
C TRP A 626 -8.16 -10.66 -1.25
N LEU A 627 -7.47 -9.99 -2.17
CA LEU A 627 -7.46 -8.53 -2.28
C LEU A 627 -8.80 -7.94 -2.77
N GLY A 628 -9.73 -8.76 -3.27
CA GLY A 628 -11.03 -8.30 -3.76
C GLY A 628 -11.83 -7.54 -2.69
N VAL A 629 -12.60 -6.53 -3.08
CA VAL A 629 -13.72 -6.04 -2.23
C VAL A 629 -15.01 -6.83 -2.47
N THR A 630 -14.97 -7.77 -3.41
CA THR A 630 -15.98 -8.79 -3.67
C THR A 630 -15.31 -10.15 -3.84
N SER A 631 -16.03 -11.24 -3.54
CA SER A 631 -15.58 -12.61 -3.85
C SER A 631 -16.48 -13.29 -4.87
N GLN A 632 -16.01 -14.39 -5.43
CA GLN A 632 -16.77 -15.28 -6.33
C GLN A 632 -17.48 -16.43 -5.57
N GLY A 633 -17.66 -16.29 -4.25
CA GLY A 633 -18.22 -17.35 -3.40
C GLY A 633 -17.31 -18.56 -3.30
N ASP A 634 -17.87 -19.77 -3.35
CA ASP A 634 -17.12 -21.04 -3.46
C ASP A 634 -16.70 -21.39 -4.89
N GLY A 635 -17.00 -20.51 -5.84
CA GLY A 635 -16.66 -20.64 -7.25
C GLY A 635 -17.58 -21.50 -8.10
N THR A 636 -18.59 -22.15 -7.52
CA THR A 636 -19.55 -22.99 -8.27
C THR A 636 -20.33 -22.22 -9.32
N SER A 637 -20.54 -20.92 -9.11
CA SER A 637 -21.28 -20.02 -9.99
C SER A 637 -20.37 -19.00 -10.69
N SER A 638 -19.05 -19.21 -10.71
CA SER A 638 -18.12 -18.35 -11.44
C SER A 638 -18.41 -18.38 -12.95
N PRO A 639 -18.34 -17.24 -13.67
CA PRO A 639 -17.93 -15.91 -13.21
C PRO A 639 -19.08 -14.99 -12.80
N PHE A 640 -20.28 -15.51 -12.48
CA PHE A 640 -21.49 -14.70 -12.29
C PHE A 640 -21.74 -14.24 -10.85
N LEU A 641 -21.39 -15.04 -9.85
CA LEU A 641 -21.72 -14.75 -8.44
C LEU A 641 -20.78 -13.69 -7.84
N ARG A 642 -21.34 -12.75 -7.08
CA ARG A 642 -20.61 -11.78 -6.24
C ARG A 642 -21.08 -11.85 -4.80
N GLN A 643 -20.15 -11.99 -3.85
CA GLN A 643 -20.41 -11.67 -2.45
C GLN A 643 -19.72 -10.34 -2.11
N LEU A 644 -20.51 -9.33 -1.76
CA LEU A 644 -20.00 -7.99 -1.46
C LEU A 644 -19.45 -7.94 -0.03
N ARG A 645 -18.17 -7.56 0.13
CA ARG A 645 -17.52 -7.45 1.45
C ARG A 645 -17.89 -6.16 2.17
N GLN A 646 -17.54 -6.07 3.45
CA GLN A 646 -17.70 -4.84 4.24
C GLN A 646 -16.94 -3.65 3.63
N SER A 647 -15.78 -3.90 3.03
CA SER A 647 -14.97 -2.91 2.30
C SER A 647 -15.73 -2.30 1.11
N TYR A 648 -16.47 -3.10 0.32
CA TYR A 648 -17.33 -2.60 -0.75
C TYR A 648 -18.39 -1.63 -0.20
N LYS A 649 -19.07 -2.00 0.89
CA LYS A 649 -20.12 -1.16 1.52
C LYS A 649 -19.54 0.14 2.06
N TYR A 650 -18.34 0.09 2.64
CA TYR A 650 -17.62 1.29 3.06
C TYR A 650 -17.37 2.23 1.88
N PHE A 651 -16.79 1.73 0.78
CA PHE A 651 -16.51 2.56 -0.39
C PHE A 651 -17.77 3.08 -1.07
N GLN A 652 -18.81 2.26 -1.20
CA GLN A 652 -20.13 2.71 -1.66
C GLN A 652 -20.64 3.93 -0.89
N LYS A 653 -20.40 3.99 0.42
CA LYS A 653 -20.74 5.17 1.23
C LYS A 653 -19.72 6.30 1.08
N ALA A 654 -18.42 6.01 1.16
CA ALA A 654 -17.37 7.02 1.19
C ALA A 654 -17.20 7.73 -0.16
N TRP A 655 -17.16 6.98 -1.25
CA TRP A 655 -16.95 7.52 -2.59
C TRP A 655 -18.14 8.24 -3.19
N ASN A 656 -19.35 8.08 -2.63
CA ASN A 656 -20.53 8.83 -3.05
C ASN A 656 -20.82 10.07 -2.18
N GLN A 657 -20.00 10.36 -1.17
CA GLN A 657 -20.14 11.59 -0.38
C GLN A 657 -19.70 12.82 -1.19
N PRO A 658 -20.44 13.94 -1.14
CA PRO A 658 -20.09 15.17 -1.86
C PRO A 658 -18.68 15.68 -1.57
N ASP A 659 -18.22 15.56 -0.32
CA ASP A 659 -16.90 16.04 0.10
C ASP A 659 -15.75 15.26 -0.55
N TRP A 660 -16.03 14.03 -1.03
CA TRP A 660 -15.04 13.10 -1.60
C TRP A 660 -15.02 13.09 -3.13
N ASN A 661 -15.84 13.92 -3.79
CA ASN A 661 -15.98 13.94 -5.25
C ASN A 661 -14.98 14.86 -5.94
#